data_AF-A0A317YCD9-F1
#
_entry.id   AF-A0A317YCD9-F1
#
_cell.length_a   1.000
_cell.length_b   1.000
_cell.length_c   1.000
_cell.angle_alpha   90.00
_cell.angle_beta   90.00
_cell.angle_gamma   90.00
#
_symmetry.space_group_name_H-M   'P 1'
#
loop_
_entity.id
_entity.type
_entity.pdbx_description
1 polymer ?
#
loop_
_entity_poly.entity_id
_entity_poly.type
_entity_poly.pdbx_seq_one_letter_code
_entity_poly.pdbx_strand_id
1 'polypeptide(L)'
;MEVGGDLQSLLEAIKSSEVLEDRIGLINRLESSFEYSADDLRPVSWDDSGCSGLSHCMLHKSILQVALKCSCIETTGCLGQFLALGAKIILMALNISIKILPSAAKCGTVDMVHNIGDFISELLSLMESSIVDNDKKIHGAALDITKVAPVFLDETTKLCRAYSEAAKVDNCTMSIADEDATVKHNKQGLASDVIRITSSTIQTMCRLGTYAASSGGSQVILLNVSWKGVVSLLQSGKGMIEGKVNVREIIVTLLSLSIESLRVAAETWCAPLLETIGATEARRAFLPIKFFLINAVRICSTYPSEAMIIYKNIINCALVITSSSILFSKKPQLKAANETLVELLEPTLFVLLDTLMKSSDLTPESKCQLAHHFFENEEAKSPDLMGQANQREINLASLDCIFSMDSDVDHRNRALLPAELLVFLHFLNASSWLTEMVVITLSKKLQTLLNILTSEDIYSYVLGFQIPALNGADQSPAVVWQPVYTSIIQALKTFMISTVASSAAWNELEAFLLENIFHPHFLCLEIITELWCFFIRHAETETSINLVNQVSLLLKTVASPEDVLSPLSALRKVARSLCIILSYASSATVDQIYTCVLNGENSSKSSILHLALLMEGFPLDSLSDGTKELAMKKMFTSFAGYLESYSKNHRVINVPTCKLGVVGLPIHALASALQHSVIKDDSIVDENSITAMFKFTISLIKMYRIAPDSSKDNLAKHISSMLVIISNTRHLCAFSEMEKLTLQLRTLFVSTSDKSNAVLSQCKPSMASFMSTLGHLNVTEDDANELCSAIWDLYHLLLKERHWALIHLAMDSFGYFAARTSFTQLWRFVPGDAALSYNASTGMSIDENGFMLELRAYLQKEVALHTDKWSEEQIRLLVSEGRALKKLVEACCEIPVVAEPEKAPVAKDASTKKRKMPDGICEGMAMLQNGLKVMRGAFGEGDFADLKDRFAAHLSRLEDAVSQIASLSDEI
;
A
#
# COMPACT_ATOMS: atom_id res chain seq x y z
N MET A 1 77.95 -15.33 -35.83
CA MET A 1 78.27 -14.01 -35.26
C MET A 1 78.62 -13.09 -36.42
N GLU A 2 78.16 -11.83 -36.34
CA GLU A 2 78.19 -10.77 -37.37
C GLU A 2 77.02 -10.73 -38.37
N VAL A 3 75.83 -10.39 -37.86
CA VAL A 3 74.76 -9.69 -38.63
C VAL A 3 74.09 -8.57 -37.80
N GLY A 4 74.27 -8.51 -36.47
CA GLY A 4 73.60 -7.52 -35.60
C GLY A 4 74.11 -6.06 -35.64
N GLY A 5 75.09 -5.71 -36.48
CA GLY A 5 75.70 -4.37 -36.49
C GLY A 5 74.86 -3.29 -37.19
N ASP A 6 74.16 -3.65 -38.27
CA ASP A 6 73.46 -2.68 -39.12
C ASP A 6 72.15 -2.20 -38.46
N LEU A 7 71.42 -3.11 -37.80
CA LEU A 7 70.19 -2.82 -37.06
C LEU A 7 70.44 -1.95 -35.82
N GLN A 8 71.48 -2.26 -35.01
CA GLN A 8 71.83 -1.48 -33.83
C GLN A 8 72.18 -0.03 -34.20
N SER A 9 72.90 0.16 -35.31
CA SER A 9 73.26 1.49 -35.83
C SER A 9 72.03 2.28 -36.30
N LEU A 10 71.08 1.60 -36.95
CA LEU A 10 69.84 2.19 -37.42
C LEU A 10 68.95 2.63 -36.25
N LEU A 11 68.88 1.84 -35.19
CA LEU A 11 68.12 2.13 -33.98
C LEU A 11 68.72 3.29 -33.18
N GLU A 12 70.05 3.36 -33.07
CA GLU A 12 70.74 4.51 -32.49
C GLU A 12 70.52 5.78 -33.32
N ALA A 13 70.54 5.69 -34.66
CA ALA A 13 70.27 6.81 -35.55
C ALA A 13 68.82 7.32 -35.44
N ILE A 14 67.84 6.42 -35.28
CA ILE A 14 66.44 6.79 -35.03
C ILE A 14 66.30 7.53 -33.68
N LYS A 15 67.07 7.11 -32.67
CA LYS A 15 67.06 7.69 -31.33
C LYS A 15 67.78 9.05 -31.24
N SER A 16 68.85 9.24 -32.01
CA SER A 16 69.64 10.48 -32.00
C SER A 16 69.14 11.55 -32.98
N SER A 17 68.16 11.23 -33.83
CA SER A 17 67.67 12.17 -34.83
C SER A 17 66.67 13.16 -34.22
N GLU A 18 67.00 14.45 -34.29
CA GLU A 18 66.15 15.57 -33.86
C GLU A 18 65.26 16.11 -35.01
N VAL A 19 65.53 15.70 -36.26
CA VAL A 19 64.83 16.16 -37.46
C VAL A 19 63.75 15.15 -37.86
N LEU A 20 62.51 15.62 -37.98
CA LEU A 20 61.35 14.75 -38.18
C LEU A 20 61.36 14.03 -39.53
N GLU A 21 61.72 14.72 -40.62
CA GLU A 21 61.82 14.10 -41.94
C GLU A 21 62.89 12.99 -42.01
N ASP A 22 64.00 13.16 -41.30
CA ASP A 22 65.08 12.16 -41.25
C ASP A 22 64.65 10.93 -40.45
N ARG A 23 63.90 11.13 -39.34
CA ARG A 23 63.30 10.01 -38.58
C ARG A 23 62.32 9.21 -39.42
N ILE A 24 61.47 9.86 -40.22
CA ILE A 24 60.55 9.20 -41.16
C ILE A 24 61.35 8.30 -42.12
N GLY A 25 62.40 8.83 -42.72
CA GLY A 25 63.28 8.08 -43.63
C GLY A 25 63.94 6.88 -42.95
N LEU A 26 64.42 7.04 -41.72
CA LEU A 26 65.05 5.96 -40.95
C LEU A 26 64.06 4.88 -40.50
N ILE A 27 62.84 5.26 -40.13
CA ILE A 27 61.78 4.32 -39.72
C ILE A 27 61.25 3.55 -40.95
N ASN A 28 61.15 4.17 -42.12
CA ASN A 28 60.83 3.44 -43.36
C ASN A 28 61.96 2.47 -43.78
N ARG A 29 63.23 2.80 -43.46
CA ARG A 29 64.37 1.86 -43.62
C ARG A 29 64.28 0.69 -42.64
N LEU A 30 63.82 0.94 -41.41
CA LEU A 30 63.54 -0.09 -40.43
C LEU A 30 62.38 -1.00 -40.90
N GLU A 31 61.30 -0.43 -41.44
CA GLU A 31 60.18 -1.17 -42.04
C GLU A 31 60.64 -2.10 -43.17
N SER A 32 61.55 -1.65 -44.03
CA SER A 32 62.05 -2.42 -45.18
C SER A 32 63.09 -3.49 -44.82
N SER A 33 63.64 -3.48 -43.61
CA SER A 33 64.55 -4.52 -43.12
C SER A 33 63.78 -5.83 -42.78
N PHE A 34 64.41 -6.99 -43.02
CA PHE A 34 63.80 -8.32 -42.87
C PHE A 34 64.27 -9.11 -41.63
N GLU A 35 65.20 -8.57 -40.85
CA GLU A 35 65.83 -9.28 -39.73
C GLU A 35 65.89 -8.40 -38.47
N TYR A 36 64.83 -8.38 -37.67
CA TYR A 36 64.85 -7.85 -36.30
C TYR A 36 63.86 -8.58 -35.40
N SER A 37 64.24 -8.77 -34.13
CA SER A 37 63.40 -9.32 -33.07
C SER A 37 62.73 -8.19 -32.29
N ALA A 38 61.64 -8.46 -31.57
CA ALA A 38 61.01 -7.48 -30.69
C ALA A 38 61.95 -6.95 -29.59
N ASP A 39 62.94 -7.74 -29.17
CA ASP A 39 63.97 -7.34 -28.21
C ASP A 39 64.89 -6.22 -28.75
N ASP A 40 65.05 -6.09 -30.06
CA ASP A 40 65.90 -5.07 -30.68
C ASP A 40 65.24 -3.68 -30.66
N LEU A 41 63.90 -3.60 -30.62
CA LEU A 41 63.14 -2.34 -30.60
C LEU A 41 62.97 -1.73 -29.20
N ARG A 42 63.45 -2.42 -28.17
CA ARG A 42 63.36 -2.06 -26.74
C ARG A 42 63.91 -0.67 -26.35
N PRO A 43 64.99 -0.13 -26.97
CA PRO A 43 65.58 1.16 -26.55
C PRO A 43 65.00 2.39 -27.27
N VAL A 44 64.12 2.23 -28.25
CA VAL A 44 63.63 3.33 -29.09
C VAL A 44 62.53 4.10 -28.34
N SER A 45 62.86 5.33 -27.94
CA SER A 45 61.89 6.33 -27.50
C SER A 45 61.14 6.84 -28.73
N TRP A 46 60.00 6.23 -29.02
CA TRP A 46 59.05 6.79 -29.98
C TRP A 46 58.59 8.14 -29.42
N ASP A 47 58.65 9.18 -30.24
CA ASP A 47 58.47 10.55 -29.78
C ASP A 47 57.07 10.75 -29.18
N ASP A 48 57.01 11.36 -27.99
CA ASP A 48 55.76 11.80 -27.35
C ASP A 48 55.27 13.15 -27.95
N SER A 49 56.01 13.70 -28.92
CA SER A 49 55.69 14.98 -29.56
C SER A 49 54.40 14.90 -30.38
N GLY A 50 53.41 15.71 -29.99
CA GLY A 50 52.08 15.70 -30.57
C GLY A 50 52.07 16.09 -32.06
N CYS A 51 51.08 15.55 -32.79
CA CYS A 51 50.89 15.83 -34.21
C CYS A 51 50.58 17.33 -34.46
N SER A 52 51.59 18.11 -34.87
CA SER A 52 51.47 19.56 -35.14
C SER A 52 51.59 19.92 -36.63
N GLY A 53 51.82 18.93 -37.51
CA GLY A 53 51.97 19.13 -38.97
C GLY A 53 52.05 17.83 -39.78
N LEU A 54 52.05 17.95 -41.13
CA LEU A 54 52.07 16.83 -42.09
C LEU A 54 53.23 15.84 -41.85
N SER A 55 54.40 16.36 -41.47
CA SER A 55 55.59 15.55 -41.14
C SER A 55 55.36 14.63 -39.94
N HIS A 56 54.61 15.08 -38.92
CA HIS A 56 54.26 14.21 -37.79
C HIS A 56 53.27 13.11 -38.19
N CYS A 57 52.30 13.39 -39.08
CA CYS A 57 51.40 12.35 -39.61
C CYS A 57 52.17 11.28 -40.39
N MET A 58 53.14 11.70 -41.21
CA MET A 58 54.00 10.79 -41.98
C MET A 58 54.90 9.96 -41.06
N LEU A 59 55.43 10.54 -39.98
CA LEU A 59 56.18 9.83 -38.95
C LEU A 59 55.33 8.77 -38.28
N HIS A 60 54.11 9.12 -37.85
CA HIS A 60 53.20 8.19 -37.20
C HIS A 60 52.76 7.05 -38.13
N LYS A 61 52.54 7.33 -39.42
CA LYS A 61 52.27 6.32 -40.44
C LYS A 61 53.42 5.30 -40.56
N SER A 62 54.65 5.78 -40.66
CA SER A 62 55.85 4.93 -40.73
C SER A 62 56.02 4.06 -39.49
N ILE A 63 55.74 4.61 -38.30
CA ILE A 63 55.78 3.86 -37.02
C ILE A 63 54.72 2.76 -37.01
N LEU A 64 53.49 3.05 -37.45
CA LEU A 64 52.40 2.08 -37.54
C LEU A 64 52.72 0.95 -38.52
N GLN A 65 53.40 1.23 -39.63
CA GLN A 65 53.81 0.21 -40.60
C GLN A 65 54.87 -0.75 -40.03
N VAL A 66 55.86 -0.23 -39.29
CA VAL A 66 56.84 -1.07 -38.57
C VAL A 66 56.16 -1.95 -37.52
N ALA A 67 55.22 -1.37 -36.76
CA ALA A 67 54.45 -2.10 -35.76
C ALA A 67 53.58 -3.22 -36.35
N LEU A 68 52.92 -2.97 -37.49
CA LEU A 68 52.14 -3.96 -38.23
C LEU A 68 53.03 -5.14 -38.66
N LYS A 69 54.25 -4.86 -39.12
CA LYS A 69 55.23 -5.89 -39.50
C LYS A 69 55.71 -6.72 -38.31
N CYS A 70 55.82 -6.11 -37.12
CA CYS A 70 56.16 -6.81 -35.88
C CYS A 70 55.08 -7.79 -35.42
N SER A 71 53.78 -7.47 -35.63
CA SER A 71 52.67 -8.34 -35.21
C SER A 71 52.58 -9.67 -35.96
N CYS A 72 53.29 -9.83 -37.08
CA CYS A 72 53.31 -11.05 -37.89
C CYS A 72 54.36 -12.10 -37.44
N ILE A 73 55.12 -11.84 -36.38
CA ILE A 73 56.22 -12.73 -35.93
C ILE A 73 55.73 -13.65 -34.79
N GLU A 74 55.51 -14.93 -35.08
CA GLU A 74 55.18 -15.96 -34.08
C GLU A 74 56.40 -16.28 -33.19
N THR A 75 56.46 -15.73 -31.98
CA THR A 75 57.35 -16.25 -30.93
C THR A 75 56.69 -16.23 -29.54
N THR A 76 56.43 -17.41 -29.01
CA THR A 76 55.76 -17.68 -27.73
C THR A 76 56.57 -17.27 -26.48
N GLY A 77 57.81 -16.78 -26.64
CA GLY A 77 58.67 -16.27 -25.56
C GLY A 77 58.56 -14.75 -25.26
N CYS A 78 58.00 -13.95 -26.18
CA CYS A 78 58.03 -12.48 -26.10
C CYS A 78 56.64 -11.83 -25.90
N LEU A 79 55.62 -12.62 -25.55
CA LEU A 79 54.22 -12.20 -25.49
C LEU A 79 54.00 -10.95 -24.63
N GLY A 80 54.63 -10.86 -23.46
CA GLY A 80 54.50 -9.68 -22.59
C GLY A 80 55.08 -8.39 -23.17
N GLN A 81 56.12 -8.48 -24.01
CA GLN A 81 56.77 -7.33 -24.64
C GLN A 81 55.98 -6.85 -25.87
N PHE A 82 55.47 -7.78 -26.68
CA PHE A 82 54.56 -7.47 -27.80
C PHE A 82 53.27 -6.81 -27.31
N LEU A 83 52.72 -7.28 -26.19
CA LEU A 83 51.56 -6.68 -25.56
C LEU A 83 51.83 -5.26 -25.04
N ALA A 84 53.03 -5.00 -24.48
CA ALA A 84 53.42 -3.67 -24.04
C ALA A 84 53.66 -2.68 -25.21
N LEU A 85 54.26 -3.14 -26.30
CA LEU A 85 54.42 -2.34 -27.53
C LEU A 85 53.05 -2.05 -28.16
N GLY A 86 52.19 -3.06 -28.27
CA GLY A 86 50.81 -2.90 -28.76
C GLY A 86 50.02 -1.87 -27.95
N ALA A 87 50.11 -1.91 -26.62
CA ALA A 87 49.46 -0.93 -25.75
C ALA A 87 49.98 0.51 -25.97
N LYS A 88 51.29 0.70 -26.20
CA LYS A 88 51.84 2.03 -26.54
C LYS A 88 51.35 2.54 -27.88
N ILE A 89 51.25 1.67 -28.89
CA ILE A 89 50.71 2.03 -30.22
C ILE A 89 49.25 2.44 -30.11
N ILE A 90 48.45 1.70 -29.34
CA ILE A 90 47.05 2.03 -29.07
C ILE A 90 46.93 3.39 -28.38
N LEU A 91 47.73 3.63 -27.33
CA LEU A 91 47.77 4.92 -26.63
C LEU A 91 48.11 6.08 -27.57
N MET A 92 49.11 5.89 -28.42
CA MET A 92 49.51 6.88 -29.42
C MET A 92 48.40 7.15 -30.44
N ALA A 93 47.77 6.09 -30.95
CA ALA A 93 46.65 6.19 -31.88
C ALA A 93 45.45 6.91 -31.27
N LEU A 94 45.11 6.66 -29.99
CA LEU A 94 44.06 7.37 -29.27
C LEU A 94 44.38 8.87 -29.13
N ASN A 95 45.62 9.22 -28.73
CA ASN A 95 46.06 10.61 -28.57
C ASN A 95 46.04 11.40 -29.88
N ILE A 96 46.42 10.75 -30.99
CA ILE A 96 46.35 11.35 -32.33
C ILE A 96 44.88 11.54 -32.73
N SER A 97 44.05 10.52 -32.56
CA SER A 97 42.63 10.56 -32.92
C SER A 97 41.87 11.66 -32.18
N ILE A 98 42.10 11.86 -30.88
CA ILE A 98 41.50 12.95 -30.08
C ILE A 98 41.71 14.32 -30.75
N LYS A 99 42.87 14.57 -31.36
CA LYS A 99 43.17 15.85 -32.02
C LYS A 99 42.53 15.99 -33.41
N ILE A 100 42.29 14.86 -34.09
CA ILE A 100 41.81 14.84 -35.48
C ILE A 100 40.27 14.79 -35.55
N LEU A 101 39.61 14.11 -34.60
CA LEU A 101 38.17 13.92 -34.55
C LEU A 101 37.35 15.23 -34.69
N PRO A 102 37.70 16.36 -34.04
CA PRO A 102 36.98 17.63 -34.22
C PRO A 102 37.00 18.17 -35.66
N SER A 103 38.09 17.92 -36.39
CA SER A 103 38.22 18.31 -37.80
C SER A 103 37.47 17.34 -38.70
N ALA A 104 37.53 16.04 -38.40
CA ALA A 104 36.79 14.99 -39.08
C ALA A 104 35.27 15.17 -38.99
N ALA A 105 34.76 15.73 -37.89
CA ALA A 105 33.34 16.06 -37.70
C ALA A 105 32.79 17.06 -38.74
N LYS A 106 33.67 17.83 -39.39
CA LYS A 106 33.30 18.80 -40.43
C LYS A 106 33.30 18.20 -41.85
N CYS A 107 33.76 16.96 -42.01
CA CYS A 107 33.83 16.26 -43.29
C CYS A 107 32.61 15.34 -43.45
N GLY A 108 31.79 15.57 -44.48
CA GLY A 108 30.52 14.85 -44.69
C GLY A 108 30.44 14.01 -45.97
N THR A 109 31.56 13.78 -46.68
CA THR A 109 31.53 12.93 -47.88
C THR A 109 31.42 11.46 -47.51
N VAL A 110 30.60 10.70 -48.26
CA VAL A 110 30.28 9.28 -47.99
C VAL A 110 31.54 8.43 -47.80
N ASP A 111 32.49 8.51 -48.74
CA ASP A 111 33.73 7.73 -48.70
C ASP A 111 34.61 8.07 -47.49
N MET A 112 34.58 9.33 -47.03
CA MET A 112 35.38 9.78 -45.89
C MET A 112 34.74 9.34 -44.57
N VAL A 113 33.41 9.42 -44.45
CA VAL A 113 32.66 8.92 -43.28
C VAL A 113 32.82 7.40 -43.15
N HIS A 114 32.83 6.66 -44.27
CA HIS A 114 33.05 5.22 -44.27
C HIS A 114 34.44 4.84 -43.70
N ASN A 115 35.51 5.44 -44.25
CA ASN A 115 36.89 5.18 -43.81
C ASN A 115 37.17 5.61 -42.37
N ILE A 116 36.64 6.78 -41.97
CA ILE A 116 36.71 7.25 -40.57
C ILE A 116 35.97 6.29 -39.65
N GLY A 117 34.84 5.75 -40.11
CA GLY A 117 34.05 4.79 -39.37
C GLY A 117 34.73 3.46 -39.09
N ASP A 118 35.43 2.91 -40.08
CA ASP A 118 36.21 1.69 -39.93
C ASP A 118 37.33 1.89 -38.91
N PHE A 119 38.11 2.97 -39.08
CA PHE A 119 39.20 3.32 -38.18
C PHE A 119 38.74 3.51 -36.73
N ILE A 120 37.63 4.22 -36.51
CA ILE A 120 37.08 4.44 -35.17
C ILE A 120 36.58 3.13 -34.57
N SER A 121 35.92 2.28 -35.35
CA SER A 121 35.41 0.99 -34.86
C SER A 121 36.54 0.07 -34.42
N GLU A 122 37.64 0.02 -35.19
CA GLU A 122 38.84 -0.73 -34.82
C GLU A 122 39.50 -0.16 -33.56
N LEU A 123 39.67 1.16 -33.47
CA LEU A 123 40.24 1.80 -32.28
C LEU A 123 39.38 1.59 -31.03
N LEU A 124 38.06 1.64 -31.16
CA LEU A 124 37.13 1.33 -30.07
C LEU A 124 37.31 -0.11 -29.59
N SER A 125 37.40 -1.08 -30.51
CA SER A 125 37.62 -2.49 -30.18
C SER A 125 38.97 -2.75 -29.51
N LEU A 126 40.04 -2.12 -30.02
CA LEU A 126 41.38 -2.22 -29.44
C LEU A 126 41.46 -1.57 -28.05
N MET A 127 40.80 -0.44 -27.86
CA MET A 127 40.70 0.21 -26.56
C MET A 127 39.87 -0.63 -25.57
N GLU A 128 38.73 -1.18 -26.00
CA GLU A 128 37.86 -2.04 -25.19
C GLU A 128 38.62 -3.25 -24.66
N SER A 129 39.21 -4.05 -25.56
CA SER A 129 40.01 -5.22 -25.20
C SER A 129 41.19 -4.86 -24.28
N SER A 130 41.85 -3.72 -24.54
CA SER A 130 42.95 -3.25 -23.71
C SER A 130 42.55 -2.89 -22.28
N ILE A 131 41.31 -2.47 -22.05
CA ILE A 131 40.81 -2.07 -20.73
C ILE A 131 40.17 -3.26 -19.99
N VAL A 132 39.38 -4.07 -20.70
CA VAL A 132 38.59 -5.17 -20.11
C VAL A 132 39.44 -6.43 -19.85
N ASP A 133 40.36 -6.79 -20.74
CA ASP A 133 41.07 -8.09 -20.68
C ASP A 133 42.39 -8.07 -19.89
N ASN A 134 42.89 -6.88 -19.49
CA ASN A 134 44.27 -6.71 -19.01
C ASN A 134 44.48 -6.70 -17.50
N ASP A 135 43.47 -7.05 -16.71
CA ASP A 135 43.46 -6.95 -15.24
C ASP A 135 44.54 -7.80 -14.52
N LYS A 136 45.35 -8.60 -15.26
CA LYS A 136 46.36 -9.49 -14.68
C LYS A 136 47.76 -9.51 -15.33
N LYS A 137 48.05 -8.79 -16.43
CA LYS A 137 49.32 -9.03 -17.18
C LYS A 137 50.13 -7.84 -17.72
N ILE A 138 49.64 -6.60 -17.72
CA ILE A 138 50.37 -5.45 -18.30
C ILE A 138 50.37 -4.24 -17.34
N HIS A 139 51.25 -4.24 -16.35
CA HIS A 139 51.38 -3.10 -15.44
C HIS A 139 52.16 -1.95 -16.12
N GLY A 140 51.43 -0.90 -16.51
CA GLY A 140 51.99 0.36 -17.04
C GLY A 140 51.12 0.98 -18.12
N ALA A 141 51.22 0.48 -19.36
CA ALA A 141 50.55 1.08 -20.53
C ALA A 141 49.02 0.99 -20.50
N ALA A 142 48.44 -0.06 -19.90
CA ALA A 142 46.98 -0.19 -19.75
C ALA A 142 46.38 0.91 -18.84
N LEU A 143 47.13 1.38 -17.84
CA LEU A 143 46.72 2.47 -16.96
C LEU A 143 46.65 3.80 -17.72
N ASP A 144 47.58 4.04 -18.64
CA ASP A 144 47.61 5.26 -19.45
C ASP A 144 46.53 5.24 -20.54
N ILE A 145 46.24 4.08 -21.15
CA ILE A 145 45.07 3.90 -22.02
C ILE A 145 43.78 4.22 -21.26
N THR A 146 43.63 3.73 -20.02
CA THR A 146 42.45 3.98 -19.19
C THR A 146 42.28 5.48 -18.86
N LYS A 147 43.38 6.25 -18.75
CA LYS A 147 43.31 7.71 -18.53
C LYS A 147 42.90 8.48 -19.79
N VAL A 148 43.33 8.03 -20.97
CA VAL A 148 43.07 8.70 -22.26
C VAL A 148 41.70 8.32 -22.83
N ALA A 149 41.23 7.11 -22.56
CA ALA A 149 39.97 6.56 -23.07
C ALA A 149 38.75 7.48 -22.86
N PRO A 150 38.52 8.11 -21.69
CA PRO A 150 37.37 9.01 -21.51
C PRO A 150 37.40 10.23 -22.44
N VAL A 151 38.59 10.78 -22.74
CA VAL A 151 38.72 11.93 -23.66
C VAL A 151 38.43 11.50 -25.10
N PHE A 152 38.95 10.33 -25.50
CA PHE A 152 38.66 9.74 -26.81
C PHE A 152 37.15 9.49 -26.98
N LEU A 153 36.52 8.83 -26.02
CA LEU A 153 35.09 8.54 -26.05
C LEU A 153 34.21 9.80 -26.13
N ASP A 154 34.59 10.88 -25.44
CA ASP A 154 33.89 12.17 -25.53
C ASP A 154 33.99 12.78 -26.94
N GLU A 155 35.18 12.77 -27.54
CA GLU A 155 35.38 13.25 -28.92
C GLU A 155 34.67 12.36 -29.95
N THR A 156 34.68 11.04 -29.78
CA THR A 156 33.90 10.12 -30.63
C THR A 156 32.40 10.37 -30.49
N THR A 157 31.91 10.67 -29.28
CA THR A 157 30.50 11.02 -29.06
C THR A 157 30.12 12.29 -29.82
N LYS A 158 30.98 13.33 -29.81
CA LYS A 158 30.77 14.57 -30.57
C LYS A 158 30.77 14.32 -32.08
N LEU A 159 31.68 13.48 -32.57
CA LEU A 159 31.72 13.08 -33.98
C LEU A 159 30.42 12.39 -34.40
N CYS A 160 30.00 11.35 -33.68
CA CYS A 160 28.78 10.60 -34.00
C CYS A 160 27.54 11.50 -34.00
N ARG A 161 27.48 12.50 -33.10
CA ARG A 161 26.41 13.49 -33.09
C ARG A 161 26.42 14.36 -34.34
N ALA A 162 27.58 14.93 -34.70
CA ALA A 162 27.72 15.76 -35.90
C ALA A 162 27.35 14.99 -37.18
N TYR A 163 27.76 13.73 -37.27
CA TYR A 163 27.41 12.85 -38.38
C TYR A 163 25.92 12.48 -38.41
N SER A 164 25.31 12.25 -37.25
CA SER A 164 23.86 12.00 -37.14
C SER A 164 23.05 13.23 -37.56
N GLU A 165 23.48 14.44 -37.20
CA GLU A 165 22.85 15.70 -37.63
C GLU A 165 22.99 15.90 -39.14
N ALA A 166 24.18 15.69 -39.71
CA ALA A 166 24.41 15.79 -41.16
C ALA A 166 23.56 14.79 -41.95
N ALA A 167 23.44 13.55 -41.48
CA ALA A 167 22.62 12.53 -42.13
C ALA A 167 21.12 12.84 -42.08
N LYS A 168 20.63 13.52 -41.04
CA LYS A 168 19.21 13.98 -40.96
C LYS A 168 18.91 15.08 -41.98
N VAL A 169 19.84 16.00 -42.21
CA VAL A 169 19.70 17.08 -43.21
C VAL A 169 19.66 16.50 -44.62
N ASP A 170 20.50 15.51 -44.92
CA ASP A 170 20.58 14.89 -46.25
C ASP A 170 19.28 14.11 -46.59
N ASN A 171 18.70 13.41 -45.62
CA ASN A 171 17.39 12.72 -45.77
C ASN A 171 16.22 13.69 -46.00
N CYS A 172 16.25 14.90 -45.42
CA CYS A 172 15.24 15.94 -45.65
C CYS A 172 15.35 16.58 -47.06
N THR A 173 16.53 16.52 -47.67
CA THR A 173 16.78 17.12 -49.00
C THR A 173 16.37 16.16 -50.13
N MET A 174 16.45 14.85 -49.88
CA MET A 174 16.01 13.78 -50.81
C MET A 174 14.49 13.62 -50.93
N SER A 175 13.67 14.26 -50.08
CA SER A 175 12.20 14.24 -50.22
C SER A 175 11.65 15.28 -51.21
N ILE A 176 12.51 16.07 -51.85
CA ILE A 176 12.14 17.05 -52.88
C ILE A 176 13.12 16.93 -54.07
N ALA A 177 13.03 15.86 -54.88
CA ALA A 177 13.41 15.89 -56.30
C ALA A 177 13.10 14.56 -57.03
N ASP A 178 12.35 14.73 -58.13
CA ASP A 178 12.10 13.96 -59.35
C ASP A 178 12.26 12.43 -59.45
N GLU A 179 11.17 11.84 -59.95
CA GLU A 179 11.12 10.62 -60.74
C GLU A 179 12.03 10.74 -61.98
N ASP A 180 13.25 10.17 -61.94
CA ASP A 180 13.75 9.36 -63.06
C ASP A 180 15.07 8.63 -62.76
N ALA A 181 15.25 7.52 -63.47
CA ALA A 181 16.46 6.70 -63.62
C ALA A 181 16.69 5.52 -62.65
N THR A 182 16.21 4.38 -63.14
CA THR A 182 16.73 3.02 -62.98
C THR A 182 18.27 2.91 -63.07
N VAL A 183 18.92 2.33 -62.05
CA VAL A 183 19.96 1.27 -62.10
C VAL A 183 20.35 0.92 -60.65
N LYS A 184 20.14 -0.34 -60.24
CA LYS A 184 20.59 -0.90 -58.95
C LYS A 184 22.11 -1.07 -58.95
N HIS A 185 22.83 -0.13 -58.35
CA HIS A 185 24.11 -0.38 -57.69
C HIS A 185 23.93 -0.09 -56.20
N ASN A 186 24.23 -1.07 -55.34
CA ASN A 186 24.29 -0.91 -53.87
C ASN A 186 25.37 0.12 -53.51
N LYS A 187 25.02 1.41 -53.52
CA LYS A 187 25.81 2.44 -52.84
C LYS A 187 25.39 2.44 -51.38
N GLN A 188 26.32 2.00 -50.51
CA GLN A 188 26.26 2.20 -49.06
C GLN A 188 26.00 3.70 -48.82
N GLY A 189 24.80 4.05 -48.34
CA GLY A 189 24.42 5.46 -48.15
C GLY A 189 25.06 6.05 -46.89
N LEU A 190 25.29 7.37 -46.88
CA LEU A 190 25.83 8.12 -45.73
C LEU A 190 25.14 7.72 -44.41
N ALA A 191 23.81 7.63 -44.41
CA ALA A 191 23.02 7.23 -43.24
C ALA A 191 23.39 5.83 -42.71
N SER A 192 23.70 4.86 -43.57
CA SER A 192 24.04 3.51 -43.16
C SER A 192 25.40 3.42 -42.46
N ASP A 193 26.39 4.21 -42.91
CA ASP A 193 27.69 4.30 -42.26
C ASP A 193 27.59 5.04 -40.93
N VAL A 194 26.81 6.13 -40.86
CA VAL A 194 26.55 6.86 -39.61
C VAL A 194 25.85 5.96 -38.57
N ILE A 195 24.86 5.16 -38.99
CA ILE A 195 24.20 4.18 -38.11
C ILE A 195 25.20 3.15 -37.59
N ARG A 196 26.07 2.63 -38.46
CA ARG A 196 27.09 1.62 -38.11
C ARG A 196 28.06 2.14 -37.06
N ILE A 197 28.66 3.32 -37.29
CA ILE A 197 29.63 3.94 -36.39
C ILE A 197 29.00 4.26 -35.04
N THR A 198 27.81 4.84 -35.06
CA THR A 198 27.08 5.22 -33.84
C THR A 198 26.68 3.97 -33.03
N SER A 199 26.21 2.92 -33.69
CA SER A 199 25.84 1.66 -33.01
C SER A 199 27.05 0.97 -32.39
N SER A 200 28.18 0.90 -33.11
CA SER A 200 29.46 0.36 -32.62
C SER A 200 29.98 1.12 -31.40
N THR A 201 29.90 2.45 -31.45
CA THR A 201 30.28 3.33 -30.34
C THR A 201 29.39 3.10 -29.11
N ILE A 202 28.07 3.03 -29.28
CA ILE A 202 27.13 2.76 -28.18
C ILE A 202 27.43 1.41 -27.52
N GLN A 203 27.62 0.34 -28.31
CA GLN A 203 27.90 -0.99 -27.78
C GLN A 203 29.22 -1.03 -26.99
N THR A 204 30.28 -0.43 -27.53
CA THR A 204 31.58 -0.34 -26.86
C THR A 204 31.47 0.43 -25.54
N MET A 205 30.79 1.59 -25.55
CA MET A 205 30.58 2.39 -24.34
C MET A 205 29.72 1.67 -23.29
N CYS A 206 28.72 0.88 -23.69
CA CYS A 206 27.93 0.07 -22.75
C CYS A 206 28.80 -0.96 -22.03
N ARG A 207 29.68 -1.66 -22.76
CA ARG A 207 30.60 -2.65 -22.18
C ARG A 207 31.62 -2.01 -21.25
N LEU A 208 32.26 -0.92 -21.69
CA LEU A 208 33.20 -0.16 -20.87
C LEU A 208 32.53 0.46 -19.64
N GLY A 209 31.30 0.96 -19.77
CA GLY A 209 30.53 1.49 -18.65
C GLY A 209 30.15 0.40 -17.64
N THR A 210 29.81 -0.80 -18.10
CA THR A 210 29.51 -1.95 -17.23
C THR A 210 30.77 -2.45 -16.51
N TYR A 211 31.90 -2.53 -17.21
CA TYR A 211 33.20 -2.86 -16.62
C TYR A 211 33.66 -1.81 -15.59
N ALA A 212 33.53 -0.52 -15.91
CA ALA A 212 33.90 0.55 -14.99
C ALA A 212 33.03 0.49 -13.70
N ALA A 213 31.79 0.01 -13.78
CA ALA A 213 30.92 -0.16 -12.62
C ALA A 213 31.39 -1.28 -11.68
N SER A 214 31.93 -2.39 -12.21
CA SER A 214 32.45 -3.50 -11.39
C SER A 214 33.81 -3.21 -10.75
N SER A 215 34.52 -2.16 -11.19
CA SER A 215 35.87 -1.78 -10.72
C SER A 215 35.93 -1.10 -9.33
N GLY A 216 34.87 -1.19 -8.51
CA GLY A 216 34.85 -0.69 -7.13
C GLY A 216 35.03 0.84 -6.97
N GLY A 217 34.69 1.61 -8.01
CA GLY A 217 34.83 3.08 -8.01
C GLY A 217 36.22 3.61 -8.40
N SER A 218 37.13 2.75 -8.87
CA SER A 218 38.45 3.18 -9.36
C SER A 218 38.38 3.90 -10.72
N GLN A 219 37.32 3.70 -11.50
CA GLN A 219 37.14 4.23 -12.86
C GLN A 219 35.91 5.14 -13.02
N VAL A 220 35.62 6.01 -12.05
CA VAL A 220 34.42 6.89 -12.07
C VAL A 220 34.34 7.80 -13.31
N ILE A 221 35.48 8.30 -13.81
CA ILE A 221 35.50 9.16 -15.00
C ILE A 221 35.06 8.37 -16.24
N LEU A 222 35.61 7.15 -16.43
CA LEU A 222 35.24 6.27 -17.53
C LEU A 222 33.76 5.86 -17.43
N LEU A 223 33.29 5.48 -16.24
CA LEU A 223 31.88 5.17 -15.98
C LEU A 223 30.95 6.31 -16.42
N ASN A 224 31.28 7.54 -15.99
CA ASN A 224 30.47 8.74 -16.24
C ASN A 224 30.43 9.10 -17.72
N VAL A 225 31.58 9.10 -18.40
CA VAL A 225 31.65 9.40 -19.84
C VAL A 225 30.95 8.33 -20.66
N SER A 226 31.18 7.05 -20.37
CA SER A 226 30.55 5.94 -21.08
C SER A 226 29.03 6.01 -21.05
N TRP A 227 28.41 6.08 -19.86
CA TRP A 227 26.95 6.09 -19.76
C TRP A 227 26.32 7.40 -20.23
N LYS A 228 26.96 8.55 -20.01
CA LYS A 228 26.47 9.83 -20.58
C LYS A 228 26.56 9.85 -22.09
N GLY A 229 27.62 9.29 -22.67
CA GLY A 229 27.78 9.17 -24.12
C GLY A 229 26.73 8.24 -24.72
N VAL A 230 26.48 7.07 -24.10
CA VAL A 230 25.38 6.16 -24.50
C VAL A 230 24.04 6.91 -24.53
N VAL A 231 23.67 7.60 -23.45
CA VAL A 231 22.42 8.38 -23.39
C VAL A 231 22.40 9.45 -24.48
N SER A 232 23.49 10.20 -24.66
CA SER A 232 23.57 11.27 -25.65
C SER A 232 23.41 10.73 -27.08
N LEU A 233 24.04 9.62 -27.42
CA LEU A 233 24.00 9.04 -28.76
C LEU A 233 22.64 8.40 -29.04
N LEU A 234 22.04 7.75 -28.05
CA LEU A 234 20.66 7.26 -28.11
C LEU A 234 19.68 8.41 -28.35
N GLN A 235 19.85 9.56 -27.69
CA GLN A 235 18.99 10.72 -27.91
C GLN A 235 19.18 11.35 -29.29
N SER A 236 20.41 11.54 -29.75
CA SER A 236 20.67 12.11 -31.08
C SER A 236 20.30 11.15 -32.21
N GLY A 237 20.42 9.85 -31.99
CA GLY A 237 20.18 8.79 -32.97
C GLY A 237 18.72 8.31 -33.08
N LYS A 238 17.79 8.84 -32.28
CA LYS A 238 16.35 8.46 -32.35
C LYS A 238 15.82 8.55 -33.78
N GLY A 239 15.16 7.50 -34.23
CA GLY A 239 14.60 7.27 -35.57
C GLY A 239 15.56 6.59 -36.55
N MET A 240 16.85 6.45 -36.24
CA MET A 240 17.87 5.90 -37.15
C MET A 240 18.49 4.58 -36.67
N ILE A 241 18.62 4.38 -35.36
CA ILE A 241 19.44 3.29 -34.77
C ILE A 241 18.63 2.18 -34.11
N GLU A 242 17.30 2.28 -34.05
CA GLU A 242 16.41 1.31 -33.39
C GLU A 242 16.52 -0.11 -33.93
N GLY A 243 16.91 -0.29 -35.20
CA GLY A 243 17.11 -1.60 -35.82
C GLY A 243 18.50 -2.22 -35.61
N LYS A 244 19.46 -1.49 -35.01
CA LYS A 244 20.85 -1.93 -34.83
C LYS A 244 21.32 -1.94 -33.38
N VAL A 245 20.69 -1.15 -32.52
CA VAL A 245 21.02 -1.08 -31.09
C VAL A 245 19.88 -1.69 -30.27
N ASN A 246 20.21 -2.66 -29.41
CA ASN A 246 19.25 -3.26 -28.49
C ASN A 246 19.03 -2.35 -27.27
N VAL A 247 18.14 -1.35 -27.42
CA VAL A 247 17.84 -0.38 -26.35
C VAL A 247 17.30 -1.08 -25.09
N ARG A 248 16.55 -2.17 -25.25
CA ARG A 248 15.99 -2.95 -24.13
C ARG A 248 17.09 -3.49 -23.22
N GLU A 249 18.11 -4.11 -23.81
CA GLU A 249 19.25 -4.67 -23.09
C GLU A 249 20.06 -3.60 -22.35
N ILE A 250 20.20 -2.41 -22.94
CA ILE A 250 20.87 -1.28 -22.30
C ILE A 250 20.10 -0.84 -21.04
N ILE A 251 18.77 -0.71 -21.13
CA ILE A 251 17.93 -0.37 -19.97
C ILE A 251 18.05 -1.47 -18.90
N VAL A 252 17.90 -2.74 -19.27
CA VAL A 252 18.02 -3.88 -18.34
C VAL A 252 19.39 -3.91 -17.66
N THR A 253 20.46 -3.57 -18.37
CA THR A 253 21.82 -3.47 -17.81
C THR A 253 21.90 -2.41 -16.71
N LEU A 254 21.38 -1.21 -16.96
CA LEU A 254 21.35 -0.12 -15.95
C LEU A 254 20.51 -0.48 -14.72
N LEU A 255 19.37 -1.15 -14.90
CA LEU A 255 18.55 -1.64 -13.78
C LEU A 255 19.29 -2.72 -12.99
N SER A 256 19.96 -3.65 -13.68
CA SER A 256 20.73 -4.73 -13.05
C SER A 256 21.91 -4.18 -12.23
N LEU A 257 22.63 -3.19 -12.78
CA LEU A 257 23.69 -2.48 -12.04
C LEU A 257 23.17 -1.78 -10.79
N SER A 258 21.96 -1.21 -10.86
CA SER A 258 21.30 -0.58 -9.71
C SER A 258 20.95 -1.59 -8.62
N ILE A 259 20.35 -2.72 -9.01
CA ILE A 259 19.96 -3.82 -8.11
C ILE A 259 21.20 -4.45 -7.46
N GLU A 260 22.24 -4.75 -8.24
CA GLU A 260 23.45 -5.39 -7.73
C GLU A 260 24.21 -4.48 -6.77
N SER A 261 24.32 -3.19 -7.10
CA SER A 261 24.95 -2.21 -6.20
C SER A 261 24.20 -2.10 -4.87
N LEU A 262 22.86 -2.18 -4.90
CA LEU A 262 22.03 -2.17 -3.69
C LEU A 262 22.18 -3.47 -2.89
N ARG A 263 22.24 -4.61 -3.57
CA ARG A 263 22.49 -5.93 -2.96
C ARG A 263 23.78 -5.91 -2.16
N VAL A 264 24.89 -5.50 -2.77
CA VAL A 264 26.21 -5.43 -2.12
C VAL A 264 26.17 -4.53 -0.88
N ALA A 265 25.50 -3.37 -0.96
CA ALA A 265 25.33 -2.49 0.19
C ALA A 265 24.50 -3.16 1.30
N ALA A 266 23.35 -3.75 0.95
CA ALA A 266 22.45 -4.37 1.90
C ALA A 266 23.06 -5.59 2.60
N GLU A 267 23.79 -6.44 1.88
CA GLU A 267 24.55 -7.58 2.43
C GLU A 267 25.62 -7.13 3.41
N THR A 268 26.37 -6.07 3.05
CA THR A 268 27.40 -5.49 3.92
C THR A 268 26.78 -4.94 5.21
N TRP A 269 25.64 -4.27 5.11
CA TRP A 269 25.03 -3.54 6.20
C TRP A 269 24.17 -4.39 7.14
N CYS A 270 23.61 -5.48 6.63
CA CYS A 270 22.77 -6.36 7.44
C CYS A 270 23.56 -7.40 8.23
N ALA A 271 24.89 -7.43 8.10
CA ALA A 271 25.76 -8.34 8.84
C ALA A 271 25.67 -8.11 10.37
N PRO A 272 25.69 -9.18 11.19
CA PRO A 272 25.35 -9.14 12.63
C PRO A 272 26.31 -8.36 13.55
N LEU A 273 27.38 -7.74 13.03
CA LEU A 273 28.43 -7.06 13.81
C LEU A 273 28.60 -5.57 13.46
N LEU A 274 27.63 -4.93 12.80
CA LEU A 274 27.80 -3.57 12.29
C LEU A 274 27.41 -2.48 13.32
N GLU A 275 28.21 -1.41 13.38
CA GLU A 275 27.88 -0.15 14.05
C GLU A 275 26.76 0.61 13.29
N THR A 276 26.13 1.60 13.94
CA THR A 276 25.10 2.45 13.31
C THR A 276 25.67 3.16 12.07
N ILE A 277 25.00 3.00 10.93
CA ILE A 277 25.47 3.58 9.66
C ILE A 277 25.20 5.08 9.64
N GLY A 278 26.22 5.87 9.32
CA GLY A 278 26.09 7.30 9.11
C GLY A 278 25.45 7.66 7.77
N ALA A 279 24.72 8.78 7.73
CA ALA A 279 24.10 9.28 6.49
C ALA A 279 25.12 9.52 5.35
N THR A 280 26.36 9.92 5.67
CA THR A 280 27.42 10.16 4.68
C THR A 280 27.86 8.87 3.98
N GLU A 281 27.97 7.76 4.72
CA GLU A 281 28.29 6.45 4.17
C GLU A 281 27.17 5.93 3.28
N ALA A 282 25.93 6.02 3.76
CA ALA A 282 24.75 5.64 2.97
C ALA A 282 24.67 6.45 1.66
N ARG A 283 24.91 7.76 1.70
CA ARG A 283 24.95 8.61 0.50
C ARG A 283 26.01 8.14 -0.48
N ARG A 284 27.21 7.78 -0.01
CA ARG A 284 28.29 7.28 -0.86
C ARG A 284 27.89 6.01 -1.61
N ALA A 285 27.18 5.10 -0.95
CA ALA A 285 26.68 3.86 -1.56
C ALA A 285 25.52 4.11 -2.54
N PHE A 286 24.62 5.04 -2.26
CA PHE A 286 23.44 5.29 -3.11
C PHE A 286 23.68 6.23 -4.30
N LEU A 287 24.72 7.07 -4.29
CA LEU A 287 25.02 7.97 -5.41
C LEU A 287 25.24 7.23 -6.75
N PRO A 288 26.02 6.12 -6.82
CA PRO A 288 26.12 5.31 -8.02
C PRO A 288 24.78 4.72 -8.48
N ILE A 289 23.96 4.23 -7.55
CA ILE A 289 22.63 3.67 -7.86
C ILE A 289 21.74 4.75 -8.47
N LYS A 290 21.69 5.93 -7.85
CA LYS A 290 20.98 7.11 -8.38
C LYS A 290 21.47 7.46 -9.80
N PHE A 291 22.77 7.41 -10.04
CA PHE A 291 23.34 7.67 -11.36
C PHE A 291 22.83 6.69 -12.42
N PHE A 292 22.81 5.39 -12.13
CA PHE A 292 22.27 4.39 -13.06
C PHE A 292 20.77 4.60 -13.32
N LEU A 293 19.98 4.83 -12.26
CA LEU A 293 18.54 5.10 -12.38
C LEU A 293 18.25 6.36 -13.22
N ILE A 294 18.99 7.46 -13.02
CA ILE A 294 18.83 8.69 -13.83
C ILE A 294 19.10 8.42 -15.31
N ASN A 295 20.13 7.64 -15.63
CA ASN A 295 20.40 7.30 -17.03
C ASN A 295 19.31 6.38 -17.60
N ALA A 296 18.79 5.43 -16.81
CA ALA A 296 17.65 4.59 -17.22
C ALA A 296 16.41 5.45 -17.51
N VAL A 297 16.08 6.41 -16.63
CA VAL A 297 14.98 7.38 -16.83
C VAL A 297 15.14 8.11 -18.16
N ARG A 298 16.33 8.65 -18.46
CA ARG A 298 16.59 9.40 -19.70
C ARG A 298 16.44 8.54 -20.96
N ILE A 299 16.80 7.26 -20.90
CA ILE A 299 16.64 6.34 -22.02
C ILE A 299 15.16 5.98 -22.18
N CYS A 300 14.47 5.62 -21.08
CA CYS A 300 13.04 5.31 -21.09
C CYS A 300 12.19 6.47 -21.58
N SER A 301 12.54 7.72 -21.23
CA SER A 301 11.83 8.91 -21.72
C SER A 301 12.01 9.11 -23.23
N THR A 302 13.14 8.65 -23.78
CA THR A 302 13.46 8.77 -25.22
C THR A 302 12.83 7.63 -26.03
N TYR A 303 12.83 6.41 -25.46
CA TYR A 303 12.35 5.16 -26.06
C TYR A 303 11.27 4.48 -25.21
N PRO A 304 10.11 5.13 -24.99
CA PRO A 304 9.08 4.61 -24.10
C PRO A 304 8.50 3.27 -24.59
N SER A 305 8.34 3.08 -25.90
CA SER A 305 7.83 1.81 -26.46
C SER A 305 8.75 0.62 -26.18
N GLU A 306 10.07 0.81 -26.28
CA GLU A 306 11.05 -0.22 -25.95
C GLU A 306 11.07 -0.51 -24.44
N ALA A 307 10.96 0.54 -23.61
CA ALA A 307 10.88 0.41 -22.17
C ALA A 307 9.60 -0.32 -21.72
N MET A 308 8.46 -0.08 -22.38
CA MET A 308 7.22 -0.79 -22.08
C MET A 308 7.28 -2.28 -22.35
N ILE A 309 8.10 -2.76 -23.29
CA ILE A 309 8.21 -4.20 -23.53
C ILE A 309 8.90 -4.91 -22.35
N ILE A 310 9.77 -4.21 -21.63
CA ILE A 310 10.51 -4.71 -20.45
C ILE A 310 9.96 -4.15 -19.14
N TYR A 311 8.69 -3.70 -19.11
CA TYR A 311 8.09 -3.06 -17.93
C TYR A 311 8.21 -3.91 -16.66
N LYS A 312 8.18 -5.25 -16.78
CA LYS A 312 8.35 -6.18 -15.64
C LYS A 312 9.73 -6.03 -14.98
N ASN A 313 10.79 -5.80 -15.75
CA ASN A 313 12.13 -5.53 -15.20
C ASN A 313 12.17 -4.19 -14.47
N ILE A 314 11.46 -3.19 -14.99
CA ILE A 314 11.34 -1.85 -14.36
C ILE A 314 10.59 -1.96 -13.04
N ILE A 315 9.44 -2.65 -13.01
CA ILE A 315 8.68 -2.89 -11.77
C ILE A 315 9.53 -3.70 -10.79
N ASN A 316 10.20 -4.78 -11.21
CA ASN A 316 11.05 -5.56 -10.33
C ASN A 316 12.17 -4.71 -9.69
N CYS A 317 12.78 -3.78 -10.44
CA CYS A 317 13.73 -2.82 -9.87
C CYS A 317 13.08 -1.94 -8.79
N ALA A 318 11.84 -1.49 -9.01
CA ALA A 318 11.08 -0.75 -8.02
C ALA A 318 10.84 -1.57 -6.75
N LEU A 319 10.36 -2.80 -6.92
CA LEU A 319 10.06 -3.70 -5.81
C LEU A 319 11.30 -4.02 -4.98
N VAL A 320 12.46 -4.23 -5.61
CA VAL A 320 13.72 -4.50 -4.89
C VAL A 320 14.18 -3.30 -4.05
N ILE A 321 14.13 -2.08 -4.62
CA ILE A 321 14.51 -0.86 -3.89
C ILE A 321 13.56 -0.61 -2.72
N THR A 322 12.25 -0.70 -2.96
CA THR A 322 11.22 -0.53 -1.92
C THR A 322 11.31 -1.62 -0.85
N SER A 323 11.56 -2.87 -1.22
CA SER A 323 11.77 -3.97 -0.25
C SER A 323 13.00 -3.74 0.61
N SER A 324 14.06 -3.16 0.04
CA SER A 324 15.26 -2.80 0.81
C SER A 324 14.97 -1.68 1.81
N SER A 325 14.14 -0.69 1.45
CA SER A 325 13.65 0.34 2.39
C SER A 325 12.90 -0.30 3.58
N ILE A 326 12.01 -1.26 3.30
CA ILE A 326 11.27 -2.00 4.34
C ILE A 326 12.21 -2.84 5.21
N LEU A 327 13.21 -3.48 4.62
CA LEU A 327 14.23 -4.22 5.38
C LEU A 327 15.00 -3.29 6.33
N PHE A 328 15.38 -2.11 5.86
CA PHE A 328 16.12 -1.13 6.66
C PHE A 328 15.27 -0.51 7.78
N SER A 329 13.95 -0.34 7.57
CA SER A 329 13.05 0.20 8.61
C SER A 329 12.97 -0.69 9.86
N LYS A 330 13.16 -2.01 9.70
CA LYS A 330 13.14 -2.97 10.82
C LYS A 330 14.28 -2.74 11.81
N LYS A 331 15.45 -2.37 11.30
CA LYS A 331 16.69 -2.30 12.09
C LYS A 331 16.99 -0.84 12.48
N PRO A 332 16.97 -0.49 13.78
CA PRO A 332 17.27 0.87 14.24
C PRO A 332 18.63 1.41 13.76
N GLN A 333 19.63 0.53 13.66
CA GLN A 333 20.98 0.84 13.18
C GLN A 333 21.03 1.32 11.73
N LEU A 334 20.01 1.00 10.93
CA LEU A 334 19.91 1.34 9.51
C LEU A 334 18.96 2.53 9.26
N LYS A 335 18.50 3.22 10.30
CA LYS A 335 17.57 4.35 10.18
C LYS A 335 18.08 5.43 9.21
N ALA A 336 19.33 5.89 9.38
CA ALA A 336 19.92 6.91 8.52
C ALA A 336 20.14 6.42 7.08
N ALA A 337 20.43 5.13 6.89
CA ALA A 337 20.51 4.52 5.57
C ALA A 337 19.13 4.51 4.89
N ASN A 338 18.07 4.18 5.63
CA ASN A 338 16.71 4.21 5.10
C ASN A 338 16.28 5.63 4.69
N GLU A 339 16.47 6.61 5.58
CA GLU A 339 16.16 8.03 5.27
C GLU A 339 16.92 8.51 4.03
N THR A 340 18.18 8.11 3.88
CA THR A 340 18.99 8.47 2.69
C THR A 340 18.50 7.76 1.42
N LEU A 341 18.04 6.51 1.53
CA LEU A 341 17.45 5.76 0.42
C LEU A 341 16.18 6.46 -0.10
N VAL A 342 15.28 6.81 0.82
CA VAL A 342 14.05 7.55 0.50
C VAL A 342 14.38 8.92 -0.09
N GLU A 343 15.37 9.64 0.43
CA GLU A 343 15.76 10.94 -0.11
C GLU A 343 16.37 10.87 -1.52
N LEU A 344 17.23 9.87 -1.80
CA LEU A 344 18.03 9.83 -3.02
C LEU A 344 17.49 8.93 -4.12
N LEU A 345 17.01 7.74 -3.78
CA LEU A 345 16.66 6.70 -4.74
C LEU A 345 15.18 6.70 -5.09
N GLU A 346 14.30 6.78 -4.10
CA GLU A 346 12.85 6.66 -4.28
C GLU A 346 12.26 7.71 -5.25
N PRO A 347 12.62 9.02 -5.19
CA PRO A 347 12.17 9.99 -6.18
C PRO A 347 12.59 9.64 -7.60
N THR A 348 13.81 9.13 -7.78
CA THR A 348 14.32 8.76 -9.11
C THR A 348 13.62 7.51 -9.63
N LEU A 349 13.33 6.56 -8.74
CA LEU A 349 12.59 5.35 -9.04
C LEU A 349 11.15 5.67 -9.48
N PHE A 350 10.46 6.53 -8.75
CA PHE A 350 9.10 6.93 -9.11
C PHE A 350 9.07 7.77 -10.38
N VAL A 351 10.06 8.62 -10.63
CA VAL A 351 10.22 9.29 -11.94
C VAL A 351 10.37 8.27 -13.08
N LEU A 352 11.04 7.13 -12.88
CA LEU A 352 11.16 6.08 -13.89
C LEU A 352 9.80 5.47 -14.25
N LEU A 353 8.97 5.15 -13.25
CA LEU A 353 7.62 4.63 -13.47
C LEU A 353 6.71 5.70 -14.10
N ASP A 354 6.74 6.91 -13.55
CA ASP A 354 5.99 8.08 -14.04
C ASP A 354 6.31 8.40 -15.51
N THR A 355 7.57 8.21 -15.92
CA THR A 355 8.01 8.46 -17.31
C THR A 355 7.21 7.63 -18.31
N LEU A 356 6.93 6.37 -17.98
CA LEU A 356 6.10 5.50 -18.82
C LEU A 356 4.63 5.95 -18.80
N MET A 357 4.11 6.28 -17.61
CA MET A 357 2.72 6.71 -17.47
C MET A 357 2.42 8.05 -18.16
N LYS A 358 3.37 9.00 -18.12
CA LYS A 358 3.26 10.34 -18.72
C LYS A 358 3.57 10.37 -20.21
N SER A 359 4.15 9.31 -20.77
CA SER A 359 4.54 9.30 -22.19
C SER A 359 3.33 9.41 -23.12
N SER A 360 3.39 10.32 -24.09
CA SER A 360 2.40 10.44 -25.17
C SER A 360 2.53 9.34 -26.24
N ASP A 361 3.70 8.71 -26.33
CA ASP A 361 4.02 7.74 -27.38
C ASP A 361 3.43 6.34 -27.08
N LEU A 362 2.85 6.15 -25.89
CA LEU A 362 2.28 4.89 -25.42
C LEU A 362 0.76 4.93 -25.42
N THR A 363 0.15 3.84 -25.89
CA THR A 363 -1.31 3.71 -25.85
C THR A 363 -1.81 3.55 -24.40
N PRO A 364 -3.04 4.02 -24.08
CA PRO A 364 -3.64 3.83 -22.77
C PRO A 364 -3.68 2.35 -22.32
N GLU A 365 -3.94 1.42 -23.24
CA GLU A 365 -3.98 -0.03 -22.96
C GLU A 365 -2.61 -0.54 -22.50
N SER A 366 -1.55 -0.07 -23.15
CA SER A 366 -0.18 -0.43 -22.77
C SER A 366 0.14 0.08 -21.36
N LYS A 367 -0.29 1.30 -21.01
CA LYS A 367 -0.13 1.86 -19.66
C LYS A 367 -0.93 1.07 -18.62
N CYS A 368 -2.11 0.57 -18.98
CA CYS A 368 -2.89 -0.29 -18.10
C CYS A 368 -2.13 -1.57 -17.73
N GLN A 369 -1.25 -2.12 -18.59
CA GLN A 369 -0.47 -3.32 -18.26
C GLN A 369 0.43 -3.13 -17.03
N LEU A 370 1.00 -1.93 -16.83
CA LEU A 370 1.76 -1.60 -15.61
C LEU A 370 0.87 -1.71 -14.37
N ALA A 371 -0.35 -1.18 -14.44
CA ALA A 371 -1.31 -1.23 -13.33
C ALA A 371 -1.84 -2.65 -13.06
N HIS A 372 -2.04 -3.46 -14.10
CA HIS A 372 -2.50 -4.85 -13.95
C HIS A 372 -1.47 -5.75 -13.27
N HIS A 373 -0.17 -5.44 -13.43
CA HIS A 373 0.91 -6.27 -12.91
C HIS A 373 0.95 -6.38 -11.38
N PHE A 374 0.44 -5.36 -10.69
CA PHE A 374 0.36 -5.43 -9.23
C PHE A 374 -0.65 -6.51 -8.82
N PHE A 375 -0.22 -7.36 -7.88
CA PHE A 375 -1.05 -8.36 -7.24
C PHE A 375 -1.53 -9.54 -8.11
N GLU A 376 -0.96 -9.75 -9.32
CA GLU A 376 -1.34 -10.84 -10.25
C GLU A 376 -1.27 -12.24 -9.61
N ASN A 377 -0.33 -12.48 -8.69
CA ASN A 377 -0.05 -13.80 -8.13
C ASN A 377 -1.02 -14.25 -7.02
N GLU A 378 -1.70 -13.31 -6.34
CA GLU A 378 -2.72 -13.64 -5.32
C GLU A 378 -4.09 -13.90 -5.98
N GLU A 379 -4.38 -13.29 -7.13
CA GLU A 379 -5.58 -13.55 -7.92
C GLU A 379 -5.65 -15.01 -8.44
N ALA A 380 -4.49 -15.66 -8.62
CA ALA A 380 -4.39 -17.02 -9.15
C ALA A 380 -4.48 -18.13 -8.08
N LYS A 381 -4.44 -17.79 -6.78
CA LYS A 381 -4.45 -18.80 -5.71
C LYS A 381 -5.87 -19.09 -5.25
N SER A 382 -6.41 -20.24 -5.66
CA SER A 382 -7.61 -20.81 -5.05
C SER A 382 -7.39 -21.07 -3.55
N PRO A 383 -8.40 -20.88 -2.69
CA PRO A 383 -8.31 -21.11 -1.24
C PRO A 383 -7.90 -22.55 -0.85
N ASP A 384 -8.10 -23.53 -1.76
CA ASP A 384 -7.88 -24.97 -1.50
C ASP A 384 -6.41 -25.40 -1.29
N LEU A 385 -5.41 -24.56 -1.58
CA LEU A 385 -3.99 -24.92 -1.47
C LEU A 385 -3.30 -24.43 -0.19
N MET A 386 -4.00 -23.72 0.70
CA MET A 386 -3.37 -23.18 1.92
C MET A 386 -3.36 -24.16 3.11
N GLY A 387 -3.90 -25.36 2.94
CA GLY A 387 -3.79 -26.44 3.92
C GLY A 387 -2.40 -27.07 3.88
N GLN A 388 -1.56 -26.79 4.88
CA GLN A 388 -0.31 -27.51 5.22
C GLN A 388 1.04 -26.92 4.74
N ALA A 389 1.16 -25.63 4.45
CA ALA A 389 2.50 -25.00 4.46
C ALA A 389 2.95 -24.78 5.93
N ASN A 390 3.95 -25.56 6.36
CA ASN A 390 4.48 -25.60 7.72
C ASN A 390 4.83 -24.22 8.32
N GLN A 391 4.58 -24.13 9.63
CA GLN A 391 4.96 -23.08 10.59
C GLN A 391 6.44 -22.68 10.51
N ARG A 392 6.81 -21.80 9.57
CA ARG A 392 8.03 -20.98 9.70
C ARG A 392 7.61 -19.53 9.75
N GLU A 393 8.07 -18.83 10.78
CA GLU A 393 8.04 -17.36 10.83
C GLU A 393 8.59 -16.83 9.50
N ILE A 394 7.72 -16.28 8.66
CA ILE A 394 8.14 -15.63 7.43
C ILE A 394 8.73 -14.30 7.89
N ASN A 395 10.06 -14.22 7.89
CA ASN A 395 10.75 -12.94 7.96
C ASN A 395 10.35 -12.14 6.72
N LEU A 396 9.36 -11.26 6.87
CA LEU A 396 9.02 -10.19 5.93
C LEU A 396 10.35 -9.59 5.42
N ALA A 397 10.69 -9.85 4.15
CA ALA A 397 11.91 -9.40 3.47
C ALA A 397 13.25 -9.94 4.06
N SER A 398 13.59 -11.22 3.87
CA SER A 398 14.99 -11.67 3.99
C SER A 398 15.81 -11.22 2.77
N LEU A 399 17.10 -10.92 2.98
CA LEU A 399 18.03 -10.54 1.90
C LEU A 399 17.99 -11.55 0.74
N ASP A 400 18.00 -12.84 1.07
CA ASP A 400 17.96 -13.92 0.08
C ASP A 400 16.69 -13.88 -0.77
N CYS A 401 15.52 -13.57 -0.19
CA CYS A 401 14.27 -13.50 -0.95
C CYS A 401 14.16 -12.23 -1.83
N ILE A 402 14.66 -11.08 -1.37
CA ILE A 402 14.59 -9.82 -2.13
C ILE A 402 15.41 -9.92 -3.42
N PHE A 403 16.60 -10.52 -3.32
CA PHE A 403 17.60 -10.49 -4.38
C PHE A 403 17.73 -11.79 -5.17
N SER A 404 17.12 -12.91 -4.74
CA SER A 404 17.20 -14.19 -5.45
C SER A 404 16.44 -14.18 -6.78
N MET A 405 17.02 -14.86 -7.77
CA MET A 405 16.39 -15.16 -9.06
C MET A 405 15.67 -16.53 -9.05
N ASP A 406 15.95 -17.40 -8.06
CA ASP A 406 15.71 -18.86 -8.11
C ASP A 406 15.00 -19.44 -6.86
N SER A 407 14.64 -18.63 -5.86
CA SER A 407 13.89 -19.11 -4.69
C SER A 407 12.45 -19.45 -5.07
N ASP A 408 11.86 -20.45 -4.41
CA ASP A 408 10.45 -20.85 -4.53
C ASP A 408 9.55 -19.64 -4.82
N VAL A 409 8.97 -19.62 -6.03
CA VAL A 409 8.30 -18.46 -6.63
C VAL A 409 7.24 -17.92 -5.66
N ASP A 410 6.57 -18.80 -4.92
CA ASP A 410 5.56 -18.44 -3.94
C ASP A 410 6.10 -17.72 -2.70
N HIS A 411 7.26 -18.15 -2.18
CA HIS A 411 7.91 -17.50 -1.05
C HIS A 411 8.47 -16.13 -1.42
N ARG A 412 9.03 -15.99 -2.62
CA ARG A 412 9.53 -14.70 -3.14
C ARG A 412 8.38 -13.72 -3.38
N ASN A 413 7.31 -14.18 -4.03
CA ASN A 413 6.14 -13.35 -4.28
C ASN A 413 5.54 -12.83 -2.97
N ARG A 414 5.38 -13.70 -1.96
CA ARG A 414 4.86 -13.29 -0.64
C ARG A 414 5.78 -12.31 0.10
N ALA A 415 7.10 -12.43 -0.06
CA ALA A 415 8.07 -11.51 0.55
C ALA A 415 8.06 -10.10 -0.08
N LEU A 416 7.69 -9.99 -1.37
CA LEU A 416 7.63 -8.73 -2.11
C LEU A 416 6.28 -8.00 -1.97
N LEU A 417 5.23 -8.66 -1.49
CA LEU A 417 3.89 -8.06 -1.31
C LEU A 417 3.88 -6.71 -0.57
N PRO A 418 4.64 -6.49 0.52
CA PRO A 418 4.70 -5.17 1.17
C PRO A 418 5.25 -4.08 0.24
N ALA A 419 6.23 -4.41 -0.61
CA ALA A 419 6.78 -3.49 -1.58
C ALA A 419 5.82 -3.25 -2.74
N GLU A 420 5.11 -4.28 -3.22
CA GLU A 420 4.04 -4.14 -4.21
C GLU A 420 2.95 -3.20 -3.70
N LEU A 421 2.55 -3.34 -2.43
CA LEU A 421 1.61 -2.43 -1.77
C LEU A 421 2.10 -0.98 -1.85
N LEU A 422 3.33 -0.68 -1.38
CA LEU A 422 3.84 0.70 -1.39
C LEU A 422 3.98 1.29 -2.79
N VAL A 423 4.43 0.51 -3.77
CA VAL A 423 4.50 0.96 -5.17
C VAL A 423 3.10 1.20 -5.72
N PHE A 424 2.12 0.34 -5.41
CA PHE A 424 0.72 0.57 -5.78
C PHE A 424 0.16 1.85 -5.17
N LEU A 425 0.47 2.16 -3.90
CA LEU A 425 0.09 3.42 -3.26
C LEU A 425 0.68 4.65 -3.98
N HIS A 426 1.88 4.54 -4.57
CA HIS A 426 2.44 5.61 -5.42
C HIS A 426 1.55 5.86 -6.64
N PHE A 427 1.07 4.83 -7.33
CA PHE A 427 0.13 4.99 -8.46
C PHE A 427 -1.20 5.62 -8.03
N LEU A 428 -1.71 5.27 -6.85
CA LEU A 428 -2.90 5.90 -6.29
C LEU A 428 -2.68 7.40 -5.98
N ASN A 429 -1.51 7.77 -5.45
CA ASN A 429 -1.15 9.17 -5.22
C ASN A 429 -0.94 9.96 -6.53
N ALA A 430 -0.43 9.29 -7.56
CA ALA A 430 -0.17 9.85 -8.88
C ALA A 430 -1.44 10.04 -9.73
N SER A 431 -2.59 9.55 -9.29
CA SER A 431 -3.79 9.39 -10.11
C SER A 431 -4.33 10.68 -10.73
N SER A 432 -4.10 11.84 -10.12
CA SER A 432 -4.55 13.15 -10.61
C SER A 432 -4.05 13.52 -12.00
N TRP A 433 -2.93 12.95 -12.45
CA TRP A 433 -2.37 13.20 -13.79
C TRP A 433 -2.32 11.95 -14.67
N LEU A 434 -2.87 10.82 -14.21
CA LEU A 434 -2.99 9.61 -15.01
C LEU A 434 -4.14 9.73 -16.03
N THR A 435 -4.05 8.98 -17.13
CA THR A 435 -5.13 8.88 -18.11
C THR A 435 -6.35 8.19 -17.51
N GLU A 436 -7.55 8.61 -17.89
CA GLU A 436 -8.83 8.07 -17.38
C GLU A 436 -8.89 6.54 -17.38
N MET A 437 -8.48 5.88 -18.47
CA MET A 437 -8.49 4.42 -18.58
C MET A 437 -7.65 3.73 -17.49
N VAL A 438 -6.51 4.31 -17.13
CA VAL A 438 -5.64 3.80 -16.05
C VAL A 438 -6.30 3.99 -14.70
N VAL A 439 -6.94 5.15 -14.45
CA VAL A 439 -7.66 5.40 -13.20
C VAL A 439 -8.79 4.39 -13.02
N ILE A 440 -9.54 4.08 -14.09
CA ILE A 440 -10.56 3.01 -14.08
C ILE A 440 -9.93 1.64 -13.76
N THR A 441 -8.78 1.30 -14.36
CA THR A 441 -8.05 0.07 -14.04
C THR A 441 -7.62 0.00 -12.57
N LEU A 442 -7.13 1.11 -12.01
CA LEU A 442 -6.76 1.19 -10.60
C LEU A 442 -7.98 1.03 -9.68
N SER A 443 -9.13 1.64 -10.02
CA SER A 443 -10.39 1.45 -9.29
C SER A 443 -10.78 -0.02 -9.21
N LYS A 444 -10.67 -0.76 -10.33
CA LYS A 444 -10.98 -2.20 -10.39
C LYS A 444 -10.04 -3.06 -9.54
N LYS A 445 -8.82 -2.59 -9.28
CA LYS A 445 -7.82 -3.29 -8.45
C LYS A 445 -7.99 -3.01 -6.95
N LEU A 446 -8.87 -2.09 -6.53
CA LEU A 446 -9.10 -1.80 -5.11
C LEU A 446 -9.64 -3.01 -4.33
N GLN A 447 -10.43 -3.88 -4.96
CA GLN A 447 -10.86 -5.12 -4.32
C GLN A 447 -9.67 -6.05 -4.04
N THR A 448 -8.76 -6.19 -5.02
CA THR A 448 -7.53 -6.98 -4.85
C THR A 448 -6.66 -6.40 -3.72
N LEU A 449 -6.60 -5.07 -3.59
CA LEU A 449 -5.92 -4.42 -2.47
C LEU A 449 -6.51 -4.85 -1.12
N LEU A 450 -7.84 -4.82 -0.94
CA LEU A 450 -8.47 -5.25 0.31
C LEU A 450 -8.19 -6.73 0.60
N ASN A 451 -8.23 -7.60 -0.42
CA ASN A 451 -7.93 -9.02 -0.28
C ASN A 451 -6.50 -9.21 0.28
N ILE A 452 -5.53 -8.43 -0.19
CA ILE A 452 -4.15 -8.52 0.28
C ILE A 452 -3.99 -8.02 1.71
N LEU A 453 -4.75 -7.00 2.12
CA LEU A 453 -4.76 -6.51 3.50
C LEU A 453 -5.29 -7.56 4.50
N THR A 454 -6.03 -8.58 4.03
CA THR A 454 -6.45 -9.71 4.87
C THR A 454 -5.35 -10.74 5.11
N SER A 455 -4.23 -10.66 4.38
CA SER A 455 -3.07 -11.52 4.61
C SER A 455 -2.41 -11.19 5.95
N GLU A 456 -2.13 -12.21 6.76
CA GLU A 456 -1.55 -12.08 8.11
C GLU A 456 -0.24 -11.26 8.16
N ASP A 457 0.61 -11.40 7.14
CA ASP A 457 1.89 -10.67 7.08
C ASP A 457 1.68 -9.20 6.71
N ILE A 458 0.71 -8.91 5.85
CA ILE A 458 0.41 -7.53 5.44
C ILE A 458 -0.37 -6.81 6.53
N TYR A 459 -1.33 -7.48 7.15
CA TYR A 459 -2.07 -6.95 8.30
C TYR A 459 -1.12 -6.51 9.42
N SER A 460 -0.21 -7.40 9.84
CA SER A 460 0.78 -7.09 10.87
C SER A 460 1.78 -6.01 10.43
N TYR A 461 2.17 -6.01 9.15
CA TYR A 461 3.01 -4.95 8.58
C TYR A 461 2.33 -3.58 8.64
N VAL A 462 1.05 -3.49 8.24
CA VAL A 462 0.30 -2.23 8.18
C VAL A 462 0.10 -1.59 9.54
N LEU A 463 -0.19 -2.40 10.57
CA LEU A 463 -0.43 -1.90 11.92
C LEU A 463 0.85 -1.72 12.75
N GLY A 464 1.87 -2.54 12.52
CA GLY A 464 3.08 -2.57 13.34
C GLY A 464 4.25 -1.72 12.84
N PHE A 465 4.26 -1.29 11.57
CA PHE A 465 5.42 -0.64 10.95
C PHE A 465 5.20 0.83 10.59
N GLN A 466 6.30 1.58 10.67
CA GLN A 466 6.42 2.92 10.14
C GLN A 466 7.41 2.93 8.98
N ILE A 467 7.15 3.77 7.99
CA ILE A 467 8.02 3.98 6.83
C ILE A 467 8.43 5.46 6.75
N PRO A 468 9.67 5.74 6.32
CA PRO A 468 10.07 7.11 6.01
C PRO A 468 9.35 7.59 4.76
N ALA A 469 8.84 8.81 4.79
CA ALA A 469 8.22 9.47 3.65
C ALA A 469 8.75 10.90 3.51
N LEU A 470 8.90 11.36 2.27
CA LEU A 470 9.29 12.73 1.95
C LEU A 470 8.07 13.66 2.06
N ASN A 471 8.03 14.52 3.07
CA ASN A 471 7.01 15.55 3.20
C ASN A 471 7.50 16.87 2.58
N GLY A 472 6.75 17.38 1.59
CA GLY A 472 7.08 18.59 0.82
C GLY A 472 6.54 19.90 1.41
N ALA A 473 6.34 19.98 2.73
CA ALA A 473 5.60 21.09 3.33
C ALA A 473 6.42 22.36 3.62
N ASP A 474 7.75 22.37 3.48
CA ASP A 474 8.58 23.56 3.71
C ASP A 474 9.81 23.62 2.78
N GLN A 475 10.51 24.77 2.76
CA GLN A 475 11.65 25.12 1.89
C GLN A 475 12.84 24.11 1.90
N SER A 476 12.79 23.07 2.72
CA SER A 476 13.60 21.85 2.61
C SER A 476 12.73 20.60 2.82
N PRO A 477 12.68 19.63 1.88
CA PRO A 477 11.95 18.38 2.09
C PRO A 477 12.54 17.62 3.27
N ALA A 478 11.72 17.35 4.28
CA ALA A 478 12.11 16.60 5.48
C ALA A 478 11.57 15.17 5.39
N VAL A 479 12.39 14.19 5.78
CA VAL A 479 11.96 12.79 5.88
C VAL A 479 11.25 12.60 7.20
N VAL A 480 9.97 12.21 7.15
CA VAL A 480 9.12 11.96 8.30
C VAL A 480 8.74 10.49 8.35
N TRP A 481 8.83 9.88 9.52
CA TRP A 481 8.39 8.50 9.74
C TRP A 481 6.89 8.50 10.03
N GLN A 482 6.14 7.77 9.21
CA GLN A 482 4.68 7.66 9.36
C GLN A 482 4.23 6.20 9.37
N PRO A 483 3.15 5.85 10.08
CA PRO A 483 2.56 4.52 10.01
C PRO A 483 2.14 4.16 8.58
N VAL A 484 2.33 2.90 8.20
CA VAL A 484 1.92 2.40 6.87
C VAL A 484 0.41 2.57 6.68
N TYR A 485 -0.39 2.36 7.72
CA TYR A 485 -1.83 2.62 7.72
C TYR A 485 -2.16 4.06 7.25
N THR A 486 -1.44 5.06 7.75
CA THR A 486 -1.65 6.46 7.37
C THR A 486 -1.34 6.69 5.89
N SER A 487 -0.27 6.08 5.37
CA SER A 487 0.07 6.15 3.94
C SER A 487 -1.01 5.52 3.05
N ILE A 488 -1.61 4.40 3.47
CA ILE A 488 -2.72 3.75 2.75
C ILE A 488 -3.93 4.68 2.69
N ILE A 489 -4.37 5.20 3.85
CA ILE A 489 -5.53 6.09 3.93
C ILE A 489 -5.30 7.36 3.09
N GLN A 490 -4.11 7.96 3.16
CA GLN A 490 -3.78 9.15 2.39
C GLN A 490 -3.82 8.87 0.88
N ALA A 491 -3.23 7.77 0.43
CA ALA A 491 -3.24 7.38 -0.98
C ALA A 491 -4.64 7.12 -1.51
N LEU A 492 -5.48 6.41 -0.74
CA LEU A 492 -6.88 6.14 -1.12
C LEU A 492 -7.72 7.43 -1.15
N LYS A 493 -7.51 8.36 -0.21
CA LYS A 493 -8.16 9.68 -0.24
C LYS A 493 -7.76 10.50 -1.45
N THR A 494 -6.46 10.59 -1.75
CA THR A 494 -5.95 11.26 -2.97
C THR A 494 -6.54 10.62 -4.23
N PHE A 495 -6.58 9.28 -4.27
CA PHE A 495 -7.18 8.55 -5.38
C PHE A 495 -8.67 8.88 -5.53
N MET A 496 -9.44 8.84 -4.45
CA MET A 496 -10.86 9.17 -4.48
C MET A 496 -11.11 10.58 -5.04
N ILE A 497 -10.33 11.59 -4.64
CA ILE A 497 -10.42 12.95 -5.22
C ILE A 497 -10.25 12.89 -6.74
N SER A 498 -9.26 12.14 -7.24
CA SER A 498 -9.01 12.05 -8.68
C SER A 498 -10.14 11.36 -9.45
N THR A 499 -10.82 10.38 -8.85
CA THR A 499 -11.92 9.65 -9.51
C THR A 499 -13.13 10.53 -9.79
N VAL A 500 -13.35 11.59 -9.01
CA VAL A 500 -14.48 12.53 -9.19
C VAL A 500 -14.45 13.19 -10.58
N ALA A 501 -13.27 13.32 -11.20
CA ALA A 501 -13.12 13.88 -12.54
C ALA A 501 -13.63 12.95 -13.67
N SER A 502 -13.87 11.67 -13.40
CA SER A 502 -14.35 10.68 -14.38
C SER A 502 -15.58 9.95 -13.83
N SER A 503 -16.71 10.07 -14.53
CA SER A 503 -17.94 9.36 -14.13
C SER A 503 -17.78 7.84 -14.16
N ALA A 504 -17.00 7.31 -15.12
CA ALA A 504 -16.73 5.87 -15.20
C ALA A 504 -15.84 5.38 -14.04
N ALA A 505 -14.78 6.12 -13.70
CA ALA A 505 -13.92 5.76 -12.57
C ALA A 505 -14.64 5.89 -11.23
N TRP A 506 -15.48 6.93 -11.09
CA TRP A 506 -16.33 7.12 -9.93
C TRP A 506 -17.33 5.97 -9.75
N ASN A 507 -17.99 5.51 -10.82
CA ASN A 507 -18.96 4.40 -10.72
C ASN A 507 -18.29 3.11 -10.21
N GLU A 508 -17.07 2.82 -10.63
CA GLU A 508 -16.30 1.66 -10.13
C GLU A 508 -15.92 1.85 -8.65
N LEU A 509 -15.54 3.06 -8.25
CA LEU A 509 -15.24 3.37 -6.84
C LEU A 509 -16.49 3.31 -5.94
N GLU A 510 -17.62 3.83 -6.42
CA GLU A 510 -18.91 3.79 -5.73
C GLU A 510 -19.34 2.33 -5.49
N ALA A 511 -19.24 1.48 -6.52
CA ALA A 511 -19.50 0.05 -6.41
C ALA A 511 -18.58 -0.60 -5.36
N PHE A 512 -17.27 -0.32 -5.42
CA PHE A 512 -16.30 -0.82 -4.44
C PHE A 512 -16.66 -0.41 -2.99
N LEU A 513 -17.03 0.85 -2.76
CA LEU A 513 -17.39 1.34 -1.42
C LEU A 513 -18.69 0.69 -0.88
N LEU A 514 -19.66 0.45 -1.76
CA LEU A 514 -20.94 -0.19 -1.41
C LEU A 514 -20.77 -1.69 -1.12
N GLU A 515 -20.01 -2.40 -1.96
CA GLU A 515 -19.76 -3.83 -1.81
C GLU A 515 -19.00 -4.15 -0.50
N ASN A 516 -18.16 -3.21 -0.04
CA ASN A 516 -17.30 -3.42 1.13
C ASN A 516 -17.78 -2.71 2.42
N ILE A 517 -18.98 -2.11 2.43
CA ILE A 517 -19.52 -1.39 3.60
C ILE A 517 -19.69 -2.27 4.86
N PHE A 518 -19.75 -3.59 4.68
CA PHE A 518 -19.81 -4.59 5.76
C PHE A 518 -18.67 -5.61 5.67
N HIS A 519 -17.49 -5.17 5.23
CA HIS A 519 -16.35 -6.07 5.07
C HIS A 519 -16.05 -6.85 6.38
N PRO A 520 -15.87 -8.18 6.33
CA PRO A 520 -15.70 -9.01 7.53
C PRO A 520 -14.37 -8.77 8.27
N HIS A 521 -13.35 -8.35 7.53
CA HIS A 521 -12.05 -7.99 8.10
C HIS A 521 -12.05 -6.56 8.67
N PHE A 522 -11.74 -6.42 9.96
CA PHE A 522 -11.77 -5.14 10.69
C PHE A 522 -10.94 -4.02 10.04
N LEU A 523 -9.69 -4.29 9.67
CA LEU A 523 -8.84 -3.26 9.02
C LEU A 523 -9.46 -2.72 7.72
N CYS A 524 -10.02 -3.60 6.89
CA CYS A 524 -10.65 -3.20 5.64
C CYS A 524 -11.94 -2.43 5.91
N LEU A 525 -12.73 -2.87 6.92
CA LEU A 525 -13.92 -2.15 7.35
C LEU A 525 -13.56 -0.72 7.77
N GLU A 526 -12.51 -0.53 8.57
CA GLU A 526 -12.11 0.82 8.98
C GLU A 526 -11.58 1.68 7.85
N ILE A 527 -10.84 1.09 6.90
CA ILE A 527 -10.43 1.81 5.68
C ILE A 527 -11.67 2.28 4.91
N ILE A 528 -12.66 1.41 4.70
CA ILE A 528 -13.89 1.74 3.97
C ILE A 528 -14.70 2.79 4.73
N THR A 529 -14.85 2.64 6.04
CA THR A 529 -15.53 3.63 6.89
C THR A 529 -14.85 4.99 6.81
N GLU A 530 -13.52 5.05 6.90
CA GLU A 530 -12.76 6.31 6.78
C GLU A 530 -12.92 6.95 5.40
N LEU A 531 -12.98 6.16 4.32
CA LEU A 531 -13.23 6.68 2.96
C LEU A 531 -14.66 7.24 2.82
N TRP A 532 -15.66 6.55 3.36
CA TRP A 532 -17.03 7.06 3.42
C TRP A 532 -17.11 8.37 4.20
N CYS A 533 -16.49 8.44 5.39
CA CYS A 533 -16.46 9.64 6.21
C CYS A 533 -15.74 10.81 5.51
N PHE A 534 -14.61 10.54 4.86
CA PHE A 534 -13.90 11.54 4.07
C PHE A 534 -14.74 12.05 2.92
N PHE A 535 -15.38 11.15 2.17
CA PHE A 535 -16.23 11.53 1.04
C PHE A 535 -17.36 12.44 1.51
N ILE A 536 -18.12 12.03 2.53
CA ILE A 536 -19.26 12.80 3.03
C ILE A 536 -18.86 14.15 3.61
N ARG A 537 -17.67 14.24 4.21
CA ARG A 537 -17.15 15.51 4.75
C ARG A 537 -16.79 16.53 3.67
N HIS A 538 -16.37 16.06 2.49
CA HIS A 538 -15.79 16.91 1.44
C HIS A 538 -16.62 17.00 0.16
N ALA A 539 -17.58 16.11 -0.06
CA ALA A 539 -18.46 16.11 -1.22
C ALA A 539 -19.48 17.26 -1.15
N GLU A 540 -19.99 17.65 -2.32
CA GLU A 540 -21.13 18.57 -2.40
C GLU A 540 -22.37 17.97 -1.72
N THR A 541 -23.20 18.84 -1.15
CA THR A 541 -24.37 18.42 -0.36
C THR A 541 -25.31 17.52 -1.17
N GLU A 542 -25.55 17.80 -2.45
CA GLU A 542 -26.42 16.97 -3.30
C GLU A 542 -25.85 15.57 -3.54
N THR A 543 -24.54 15.47 -3.84
CA THR A 543 -23.88 14.17 -4.06
C THR A 543 -23.83 13.33 -2.78
N SER A 544 -23.54 13.96 -1.64
CA SER A 544 -23.56 13.28 -0.35
C SER A 544 -24.96 12.76 0.00
N ILE A 545 -26.01 13.55 -0.25
CA ILE A 545 -27.41 13.14 -0.07
C ILE A 545 -27.74 11.91 -0.92
N ASN A 546 -27.35 11.89 -2.20
CA ASN A 546 -27.67 10.79 -3.12
C ASN A 546 -27.11 9.45 -2.62
N LEU A 547 -25.84 9.41 -2.19
CA LEU A 547 -25.23 8.19 -1.67
C LEU A 547 -25.78 7.77 -0.31
N VAL A 548 -25.98 8.73 0.60
CA VAL A 548 -26.57 8.44 1.92
C VAL A 548 -28.00 7.89 1.76
N ASN A 549 -28.75 8.36 0.75
CA ASN A 549 -30.06 7.82 0.40
C ASN A 549 -30.00 6.36 -0.06
N GLN A 550 -28.94 5.91 -0.73
CA GLN A 550 -28.76 4.50 -1.10
C GLN A 550 -28.59 3.62 0.15
N VAL A 551 -27.75 4.04 1.10
CA VAL A 551 -27.56 3.32 2.38
C VAL A 551 -28.85 3.35 3.22
N SER A 552 -29.57 4.47 3.21
CA SER A 552 -30.88 4.60 3.85
C SER A 552 -31.93 3.68 3.22
N LEU A 553 -31.89 3.47 1.90
CA LEU A 553 -32.74 2.51 1.21
C LEU A 553 -32.44 1.07 1.67
N LEU A 554 -31.15 0.71 1.80
CA LEU A 554 -30.73 -0.57 2.36
C LEU A 554 -31.22 -0.75 3.81
N LEU A 555 -31.18 0.30 4.62
CA LEU A 555 -31.72 0.27 5.97
C LEU A 555 -33.23 -0.02 5.97
N LYS A 556 -33.98 0.60 5.05
CA LYS A 556 -35.42 0.38 4.87
C LYS A 556 -35.76 -1.04 4.41
N THR A 557 -34.90 -1.70 3.63
CA THR A 557 -35.13 -3.08 3.17
C THR A 557 -34.90 -4.12 4.27
N VAL A 558 -33.92 -3.91 5.15
CA VAL A 558 -33.64 -4.82 6.29
C VAL A 558 -34.48 -4.54 7.55
N ALA A 559 -35.42 -3.60 7.48
CA ALA A 559 -36.21 -3.19 8.63
C ALA A 559 -37.16 -4.30 9.13
N SER A 560 -36.85 -4.85 10.30
CA SER A 560 -37.62 -5.89 10.98
C SER A 560 -37.70 -5.59 12.49
N PRO A 561 -38.88 -5.77 13.14
CA PRO A 561 -39.06 -5.50 14.56
C PRO A 561 -38.25 -6.43 15.47
N GLU A 562 -38.04 -7.69 15.06
CA GLU A 562 -37.30 -8.69 15.86
C GLU A 562 -35.79 -8.35 15.94
N ASP A 563 -35.28 -7.66 14.93
CA ASP A 563 -33.85 -7.41 14.74
C ASP A 563 -33.34 -6.15 15.46
N VAL A 564 -34.21 -5.21 15.84
CA VAL A 564 -33.80 -3.91 16.42
C VAL A 564 -33.03 -4.06 17.73
N LEU A 565 -33.49 -4.97 18.61
CA LEU A 565 -32.89 -5.17 19.92
C LEU A 565 -31.66 -6.10 19.88
N SER A 566 -31.34 -6.69 18.72
CA SER A 566 -30.18 -7.57 18.52
C SER A 566 -28.99 -6.77 17.95
N PRO A 567 -27.92 -6.51 18.72
CA PRO A 567 -26.83 -5.58 18.33
C PRO A 567 -26.03 -5.95 17.07
N LEU A 568 -26.16 -7.20 16.59
CA LEU A 568 -25.44 -7.72 15.43
C LEU A 568 -26.38 -8.10 14.26
N SER A 569 -27.66 -7.76 14.37
CA SER A 569 -28.61 -7.95 13.27
C SER A 569 -28.20 -7.13 12.05
N ALA A 570 -28.67 -7.53 10.87
CA ALA A 570 -28.43 -6.78 9.64
C ALA A 570 -28.92 -5.32 9.78
N LEU A 571 -30.07 -5.10 10.41
CA LEU A 571 -30.60 -3.78 10.69
C LEU A 571 -29.65 -2.93 11.54
N ARG A 572 -29.12 -3.48 12.63
CA ARG A 572 -28.21 -2.76 13.54
C ARG A 572 -26.84 -2.52 12.91
N LYS A 573 -26.34 -3.43 12.08
CA LYS A 573 -25.11 -3.22 11.29
C LYS A 573 -25.27 -2.08 10.28
N VAL A 574 -26.35 -2.07 9.49
CA VAL A 574 -26.62 -0.99 8.52
C VAL A 574 -26.84 0.34 9.24
N ALA A 575 -27.58 0.34 10.35
CA ALA A 575 -27.80 1.54 11.17
C ALA A 575 -26.48 2.10 11.71
N ARG A 576 -25.57 1.25 12.21
CA ARG A 576 -24.24 1.66 12.66
C ARG A 576 -23.43 2.33 11.57
N SER A 577 -23.30 1.69 10.41
CA SER A 577 -22.56 2.28 9.29
C SER A 577 -23.18 3.63 8.90
N LEU A 578 -24.50 3.73 8.81
CA LEU A 578 -25.17 4.99 8.50
C LEU A 578 -24.92 6.07 9.56
N CYS A 579 -24.98 5.75 10.85
CA CYS A 579 -24.73 6.71 11.93
C CYS A 579 -23.29 7.23 11.93
N ILE A 580 -22.29 6.35 11.70
CA ILE A 580 -20.89 6.76 11.57
C ILE A 580 -20.73 7.71 10.37
N ILE A 581 -21.29 7.37 9.21
CA ILE A 581 -21.25 8.21 8.01
C ILE A 581 -21.88 9.58 8.27
N LEU A 582 -23.06 9.61 8.91
CA LEU A 582 -23.78 10.84 9.22
C LEU A 582 -23.06 11.74 10.23
N SER A 583 -22.22 11.17 11.11
CA SER A 583 -21.47 11.97 12.11
C SER A 583 -20.47 12.94 11.47
N TYR A 584 -20.09 12.71 10.20
CA TYR A 584 -19.22 13.58 9.40
C TYR A 584 -19.97 14.38 8.33
N ALA A 585 -21.30 14.24 8.25
CA ALA A 585 -22.13 14.91 7.26
C ALA A 585 -22.46 16.35 7.64
N SER A 586 -22.86 17.15 6.63
CA SER A 586 -23.42 18.48 6.87
C SER A 586 -24.75 18.40 7.63
N SER A 587 -25.07 19.43 8.42
CA SER A 587 -26.35 19.48 9.15
C SER A 587 -27.56 19.35 8.21
N ALA A 588 -27.48 19.90 7.00
CA ALA A 588 -28.52 19.77 5.98
C ALA A 588 -28.75 18.31 5.55
N THR A 589 -27.68 17.54 5.38
CA THR A 589 -27.76 16.11 5.04
C THR A 589 -28.38 15.32 6.20
N VAL A 590 -27.98 15.61 7.44
CA VAL A 590 -28.53 14.94 8.64
C VAL A 590 -30.02 15.27 8.82
N ASP A 591 -30.41 16.54 8.65
CA ASP A 591 -31.80 17.00 8.75
C ASP A 591 -32.70 16.33 7.69
N GLN A 592 -32.20 16.18 6.46
CA GLN A 592 -32.95 15.51 5.40
C GLN A 592 -33.14 14.03 5.72
N ILE A 593 -32.11 13.32 6.16
CA ILE A 593 -32.24 11.91 6.53
C ILE A 593 -33.15 11.74 7.74
N TYR A 594 -33.04 12.62 8.74
CA TYR A 594 -33.98 12.69 9.85
C TYR A 594 -35.41 12.85 9.32
N THR A 595 -35.64 13.76 8.38
CA THR A 595 -36.98 14.00 7.81
C THR A 595 -37.49 12.82 6.96
N CYS A 596 -36.64 12.26 6.09
CA CYS A 596 -36.96 11.19 5.14
C CYS A 596 -37.12 9.81 5.79
N VAL A 597 -36.47 9.56 6.92
CA VAL A 597 -36.55 8.30 7.67
C VAL A 597 -37.59 8.40 8.79
N LEU A 598 -37.78 9.58 9.40
CA LEU A 598 -38.49 9.72 10.68
C LEU A 598 -39.78 10.57 10.62
N ASN A 599 -39.96 11.41 9.61
CA ASN A 599 -41.16 12.24 9.47
C ASN A 599 -42.26 11.62 8.58
N GLY A 600 -42.06 10.38 8.11
CA GLY A 600 -43.13 9.59 7.50
C GLY A 600 -44.16 9.18 8.55
N GLU A 601 -45.15 10.05 8.78
CA GLU A 601 -46.22 9.85 9.75
C GLU A 601 -46.94 8.50 9.51
N ASN A 602 -47.01 7.68 10.56
CA ASN A 602 -47.90 6.51 10.73
C ASN A 602 -47.49 5.13 10.17
N SER A 603 -46.26 4.90 9.70
CA SER A 603 -45.83 3.52 9.37
C SER A 603 -45.08 2.84 10.52
N SER A 604 -45.39 1.57 10.76
CA SER A 604 -44.72 0.77 11.78
C SER A 604 -43.21 0.65 11.59
N LYS A 605 -42.79 0.61 10.33
CA LYS A 605 -41.39 0.54 9.91
C LYS A 605 -40.58 1.79 10.26
N SER A 606 -41.17 2.99 10.18
CA SER A 606 -40.49 4.25 10.52
C SER A 606 -40.00 4.27 11.98
N SER A 607 -40.82 3.79 12.92
CA SER A 607 -40.45 3.73 14.34
C SER A 607 -39.33 2.72 14.67
N ILE A 608 -39.30 1.60 13.94
CA ILE A 608 -38.27 0.54 14.04
C ILE A 608 -36.93 1.10 13.54
N LEU A 609 -36.95 1.77 12.39
CA LEU A 609 -35.78 2.45 11.81
C LEU A 609 -35.25 3.54 12.75
N HIS A 610 -36.15 4.34 13.33
CA HIS A 610 -35.78 5.38 14.29
C HIS A 610 -35.04 4.80 15.50
N LEU A 611 -35.60 3.75 16.09
CA LEU A 611 -35.00 3.12 17.26
C LEU A 611 -33.63 2.51 16.91
N ALA A 612 -33.51 1.83 15.78
CA ALA A 612 -32.24 1.24 15.33
C ALA A 612 -31.15 2.31 15.16
N LEU A 613 -31.46 3.45 14.56
CA LEU A 613 -30.51 4.57 14.38
C LEU A 613 -30.10 5.19 15.72
N LEU A 614 -31.07 5.41 16.62
CA LEU A 614 -30.75 5.93 17.95
C LEU A 614 -29.87 4.97 18.75
N MET A 615 -30.15 3.66 18.69
CA MET A 615 -29.36 2.62 19.38
C MET A 615 -27.93 2.46 18.84
N GLU A 616 -27.66 2.96 17.64
CA GLU A 616 -26.34 2.97 17.02
C GLU A 616 -25.69 4.36 16.98
N GLY A 617 -26.23 5.32 17.76
CA GLY A 617 -25.59 6.62 17.96
C GLY A 617 -25.84 7.63 16.85
N PHE A 618 -27.09 7.75 16.39
CA PHE A 618 -27.48 8.81 15.45
C PHE A 618 -27.01 10.20 15.94
N PRO A 619 -26.35 11.02 15.09
CA PRO A 619 -25.70 12.25 15.50
C PRO A 619 -26.72 13.39 15.71
N LEU A 620 -27.47 13.33 16.80
CA LEU A 620 -28.48 14.32 17.18
C LEU A 620 -27.90 15.73 17.33
N ASP A 621 -26.63 15.85 17.71
CA ASP A 621 -25.93 17.13 17.85
C ASP A 621 -25.60 17.81 16.52
N SER A 622 -25.62 17.06 15.41
CA SER A 622 -25.38 17.59 14.06
C SER A 622 -26.65 18.10 13.38
N LEU A 623 -27.83 17.90 13.98
CA LEU A 623 -29.10 18.46 13.49
C LEU A 623 -29.12 19.98 13.62
N SER A 624 -29.89 20.66 12.77
CA SER A 624 -30.17 22.09 12.98
C SER A 624 -30.91 22.33 14.30
N ASP A 625 -30.67 23.47 14.95
CA ASP A 625 -31.20 23.77 16.30
C ASP A 625 -32.71 23.54 16.40
N GLY A 626 -33.49 23.98 15.40
CA GLY A 626 -34.94 23.79 15.37
C GLY A 626 -35.36 22.32 15.20
N THR A 627 -34.64 21.54 14.39
CA THR A 627 -34.92 20.12 14.17
C THR A 627 -34.53 19.30 15.41
N LYS A 628 -33.40 19.65 16.04
CA LYS A 628 -32.92 19.05 17.28
C LYS A 628 -33.91 19.26 18.42
N GLU A 629 -34.37 20.49 18.64
CA GLU A 629 -35.36 20.81 19.68
C GLU A 629 -36.66 20.01 19.47
N LEU A 630 -37.16 19.98 18.23
CA LEU A 630 -38.36 19.23 17.87
C LEU A 630 -38.18 17.72 18.11
N ALA A 631 -37.03 17.16 17.74
CA ALA A 631 -36.69 15.74 17.94
C ALA A 631 -36.69 15.37 19.43
N MET A 632 -35.98 16.16 20.24
CA MET A 632 -35.91 15.95 21.70
C MET A 632 -37.28 16.07 22.34
N LYS A 633 -38.05 17.11 22.01
CA LYS A 633 -39.41 17.30 22.52
C LYS A 633 -40.34 16.14 22.17
N LYS A 634 -40.27 15.61 20.94
CA LYS A 634 -41.04 14.43 20.51
C LYS A 634 -40.68 13.19 21.33
N MET A 635 -39.39 12.92 21.56
CA MET A 635 -38.92 11.77 22.35
C MET A 635 -39.38 11.87 23.82
N PHE A 636 -39.20 13.03 24.46
CA PHE A 636 -39.65 13.24 25.85
C PHE A 636 -41.16 13.15 25.99
N THR A 637 -41.94 13.72 25.06
CA THR A 637 -43.41 13.63 25.07
C THR A 637 -43.87 12.18 24.93
N SER A 638 -43.24 11.40 24.04
CA SER A 638 -43.53 9.97 23.87
C SER A 638 -43.23 9.15 25.12
N PHE A 639 -42.09 9.44 25.77
CA PHE A 639 -41.69 8.80 27.02
C PHE A 639 -42.63 9.14 28.19
N ALA A 640 -42.97 10.42 28.37
CA ALA A 640 -43.92 10.86 29.40
C ALA A 640 -45.30 10.22 29.21
N GLY A 641 -45.81 10.18 27.97
CA GLY A 641 -47.06 9.49 27.64
C GLY A 641 -47.00 7.98 27.93
N TYR A 642 -45.85 7.34 27.73
CA TYR A 642 -45.65 5.94 28.10
C TYR A 642 -45.71 5.72 29.62
N LEU A 643 -45.07 6.59 30.41
CA LEU A 643 -45.14 6.55 31.88
C LEU A 643 -46.55 6.82 32.42
N GLU A 644 -47.28 7.76 31.81
CA GLU A 644 -48.65 8.08 32.21
C GLU A 644 -49.63 6.93 31.88
N SER A 645 -49.45 6.26 30.74
CA SER A 645 -50.20 5.05 30.40
C SER A 645 -49.97 3.94 31.43
N TYR A 646 -48.73 3.78 31.90
CA TYR A 646 -48.40 2.83 32.97
C TYR A 646 -49.09 3.17 34.30
N SER A 647 -49.12 4.46 34.67
CA SER A 647 -49.73 4.88 35.94
C SER A 647 -51.25 4.70 35.95
N LYS A 648 -51.92 4.89 34.80
CA LYS A 648 -53.37 4.76 34.62
C LYS A 648 -53.86 3.30 34.57
N ASN A 649 -53.07 2.35 34.04
CA ASN A 649 -53.49 0.97 33.80
C ASN A 649 -53.31 0.00 35.01
N HIS A 650 -53.28 0.50 36.25
CA HIS A 650 -53.26 -0.30 37.49
C HIS A 650 -52.31 -1.52 37.52
N ARG A 651 -50.99 -1.30 37.37
CA ARG A 651 -49.91 -2.28 37.67
C ARG A 651 -49.95 -3.63 36.91
N VAL A 652 -50.97 -3.90 36.09
CA VAL A 652 -51.00 -5.05 35.19
C VAL A 652 -50.33 -4.61 33.90
N ILE A 653 -49.00 -4.72 33.87
CA ILE A 653 -48.31 -4.62 32.60
C ILE A 653 -48.55 -5.94 31.86
N ASN A 654 -49.68 -6.04 31.14
CA ASN A 654 -49.58 -6.62 29.81
C ASN A 654 -48.62 -5.69 29.11
N VAL A 655 -47.33 -6.05 29.13
CA VAL A 655 -46.22 -5.34 28.49
C VAL A 655 -46.79 -4.75 27.21
N PRO A 656 -47.03 -3.42 27.12
CA PRO A 656 -47.83 -2.90 26.03
C PRO A 656 -47.01 -3.22 24.79
N THR A 657 -47.44 -4.25 24.08
CA THR A 657 -47.07 -4.40 22.70
C THR A 657 -47.63 -3.14 22.10
N CYS A 658 -46.73 -2.21 21.78
CA CYS A 658 -47.07 -1.21 20.80
C CYS A 658 -47.68 -1.99 19.61
N LYS A 659 -48.59 -1.41 18.82
CA LYS A 659 -49.18 -2.06 17.62
C LYS A 659 -48.12 -2.54 16.58
N LEU A 660 -46.84 -2.42 16.94
CA LEU A 660 -45.58 -2.47 16.22
C LEU A 660 -44.67 -3.64 16.66
N GLY A 661 -45.05 -4.43 17.67
CA GLY A 661 -44.30 -5.63 18.10
C GLY A 661 -43.08 -5.38 19.00
N VAL A 662 -42.53 -4.16 19.06
CA VAL A 662 -41.40 -3.82 19.95
C VAL A 662 -41.90 -3.27 21.28
N VAL A 663 -41.61 -4.00 22.35
CA VAL A 663 -41.90 -3.60 23.72
C VAL A 663 -40.96 -2.47 24.16
N GLY A 664 -41.49 -1.43 24.82
CA GLY A 664 -40.66 -0.42 25.49
C GLY A 664 -40.01 0.62 24.57
N LEU A 665 -40.47 0.72 23.32
CA LEU A 665 -39.87 1.56 22.28
C LEU A 665 -39.56 3.01 22.73
N PRO A 666 -40.47 3.75 23.43
CA PRO A 666 -40.16 5.10 23.89
C PRO A 666 -39.03 5.17 24.93
N ILE A 667 -38.88 4.14 25.79
CA ILE A 667 -37.83 4.07 26.80
C ILE A 667 -36.48 3.84 26.12
N HIS A 668 -36.41 2.85 25.22
CA HIS A 668 -35.17 2.52 24.52
C HIS A 668 -34.71 3.65 23.60
N ALA A 669 -35.64 4.34 22.93
CA ALA A 669 -35.33 5.50 22.09
C ALA A 669 -34.70 6.64 22.91
N LEU A 670 -35.36 7.04 24.01
CA LEU A 670 -34.84 8.11 24.86
C LEU A 670 -33.50 7.74 25.51
N ALA A 671 -33.38 6.52 26.05
CA ALA A 671 -32.13 6.05 26.65
C ALA A 671 -30.96 6.13 25.66
N SER A 672 -31.17 5.67 24.43
CA SER A 672 -30.13 5.68 23.40
C SER A 672 -29.78 7.12 22.97
N ALA A 673 -30.78 7.99 22.79
CA ALA A 673 -30.55 9.41 22.49
C ALA A 673 -29.69 10.09 23.57
N LEU A 674 -29.94 9.79 24.85
CA LEU A 674 -29.22 10.39 25.98
C LEU A 674 -27.80 9.82 26.19
N GLN A 675 -27.48 8.65 25.65
CA GLN A 675 -26.09 8.16 25.66
C GLN A 675 -25.19 8.98 24.74
N HIS A 676 -25.76 9.62 23.73
CA HIS A 676 -25.02 10.29 22.66
C HIS A 676 -25.28 11.80 22.60
N SER A 677 -26.15 12.36 23.47
CA SER A 677 -26.45 13.78 23.52
C SER A 677 -26.67 14.28 24.95
N VAL A 678 -26.18 15.50 25.24
CA VAL A 678 -26.30 16.12 26.58
C VAL A 678 -27.54 17.02 26.61
N ILE A 679 -28.41 16.81 27.61
CA ILE A 679 -29.53 17.72 27.91
C ILE A 679 -28.94 19.02 28.48
N LYS A 680 -29.20 20.15 27.83
CA LYS A 680 -28.81 21.48 28.33
C LYS A 680 -29.99 22.30 28.86
N ASP A 681 -31.22 21.86 28.62
CA ASP A 681 -32.44 22.64 28.89
C ASP A 681 -33.26 21.99 30.00
N ASP A 682 -33.30 22.65 31.16
CA ASP A 682 -34.04 22.23 32.36
C ASP A 682 -35.57 22.28 32.16
N SER A 683 -36.06 22.90 31.09
CA SER A 683 -37.49 23.14 30.87
C SER A 683 -38.28 21.93 30.31
N ILE A 684 -37.59 20.84 29.96
CA ILE A 684 -38.19 19.73 29.19
C ILE A 684 -38.82 18.65 30.10
N VAL A 685 -38.40 18.54 31.37
CA VAL A 685 -38.85 17.47 32.29
C VAL A 685 -39.49 18.06 33.54
N ASP A 686 -40.74 17.71 33.83
CA ASP A 686 -41.41 18.14 35.06
C ASP A 686 -41.05 17.25 36.27
N GLU A 687 -41.13 17.81 37.48
CA GLU A 687 -40.81 17.13 38.76
C GLU A 687 -41.67 15.86 38.98
N ASN A 688 -42.90 15.89 38.44
CA ASN A 688 -43.82 14.76 38.46
C ASN A 688 -43.33 13.58 37.59
N SER A 689 -42.77 13.85 36.41
CA SER A 689 -42.18 12.84 35.53
C SER A 689 -40.96 12.21 36.17
N ILE A 690 -40.12 12.98 36.87
CA ILE A 690 -38.95 12.45 37.59
C ILE A 690 -39.39 11.44 38.65
N THR A 691 -40.39 11.79 39.47
CA THR A 691 -40.94 10.87 40.46
C THR A 691 -41.57 9.62 39.81
N ALA A 692 -42.25 9.78 38.67
CA ALA A 692 -42.82 8.67 37.91
C ALA A 692 -41.74 7.73 37.34
N MET A 693 -40.61 8.25 36.87
CA MET A 693 -39.46 7.48 36.37
C MET A 693 -38.90 6.54 37.44
N PHE A 694 -38.62 7.04 38.64
CA PHE A 694 -38.11 6.22 39.75
C PHE A 694 -39.11 5.15 40.19
N LYS A 695 -40.39 5.52 40.34
CA LYS A 695 -41.47 4.57 40.68
C LYS A 695 -41.63 3.47 39.63
N PHE A 696 -41.53 3.82 38.35
CA PHE A 696 -41.56 2.87 37.25
C PHE A 696 -40.37 1.92 37.29
N THR A 697 -39.15 2.44 37.46
CA THR A 697 -37.91 1.65 37.54
C THR A 697 -37.94 0.66 38.71
N ILE A 698 -38.33 1.12 39.90
CA ILE A 698 -38.48 0.25 41.08
C ILE A 698 -39.53 -0.84 40.84
N SER A 699 -40.59 -0.53 40.10
CA SER A 699 -41.63 -1.51 39.77
C SER A 699 -41.12 -2.55 38.76
N LEU A 700 -40.32 -2.16 37.77
CA LEU A 700 -39.64 -3.09 36.86
C LEU A 700 -38.73 -4.07 37.62
N ILE A 701 -37.94 -3.56 38.58
CA ILE A 701 -37.06 -4.39 39.42
C ILE A 701 -37.88 -5.41 40.22
N LYS A 702 -39.00 -5.00 40.81
CA LYS A 702 -39.90 -5.90 41.55
C LYS A 702 -40.53 -6.96 40.63
N MET A 703 -40.91 -6.57 39.42
CA MET A 703 -41.46 -7.50 38.43
C MET A 703 -40.42 -8.52 37.95
N TYR A 704 -39.19 -8.09 37.70
CA TYR A 704 -38.10 -9.00 37.30
C TYR A 704 -37.91 -10.17 38.29
N ARG A 705 -38.07 -9.91 39.59
CA ARG A 705 -37.94 -10.95 40.63
C ARG A 705 -39.05 -12.00 40.60
N ILE A 706 -40.23 -11.67 40.06
CA ILE A 706 -41.42 -12.53 40.08
C ILE A 706 -41.71 -13.11 38.68
N ALA A 707 -41.13 -12.53 37.63
CA ALA A 707 -41.37 -12.89 36.24
C ALA A 707 -40.78 -14.27 35.83
N PRO A 708 -41.41 -14.99 34.88
CA PRO A 708 -40.84 -16.20 34.30
C PRO A 708 -39.57 -15.89 33.47
N ASP A 709 -38.70 -16.88 33.29
CA ASP A 709 -37.40 -16.68 32.62
C ASP A 709 -37.53 -16.14 31.18
N SER A 710 -38.62 -16.44 30.47
CA SER A 710 -38.89 -15.96 29.11
C SER A 710 -39.11 -14.45 28.98
N SER A 711 -39.50 -13.75 30.07
CA SER A 711 -39.72 -12.30 30.06
C SER A 711 -38.62 -11.51 30.79
N LYS A 712 -37.70 -12.19 31.47
CA LYS A 712 -36.59 -11.56 32.20
C LYS A 712 -35.64 -10.79 31.28
N ASP A 713 -35.36 -11.29 30.07
CA ASP A 713 -34.45 -10.60 29.13
C ASP A 713 -34.98 -9.22 28.73
N ASN A 714 -36.26 -9.13 28.38
CA ASN A 714 -36.92 -7.87 28.07
C ASN A 714 -36.93 -6.93 29.29
N LEU A 715 -37.26 -7.43 30.48
CA LEU A 715 -37.27 -6.62 31.71
C LEU A 715 -35.87 -6.10 32.07
N ALA A 716 -34.82 -6.90 31.90
CA ALA A 716 -33.44 -6.47 32.10
C ALA A 716 -33.06 -5.33 31.14
N LYS A 717 -33.40 -5.45 29.84
CA LYS A 717 -33.21 -4.36 28.87
C LYS A 717 -33.90 -3.07 29.28
N HIS A 718 -35.13 -3.15 29.81
CA HIS A 718 -35.86 -1.98 30.30
C HIS A 718 -35.21 -1.35 31.52
N ILE A 719 -34.79 -2.16 32.49
CA ILE A 719 -34.07 -1.68 33.67
C ILE A 719 -32.79 -0.98 33.23
N SER A 720 -32.02 -1.60 32.32
CA SER A 720 -30.79 -1.03 31.75
C SER A 720 -31.05 0.34 31.11
N SER A 721 -32.06 0.47 30.24
CA SER A 721 -32.40 1.75 29.60
C SER A 721 -32.89 2.80 30.59
N MET A 722 -33.64 2.42 31.64
CA MET A 722 -34.04 3.36 32.69
C MET A 722 -32.84 3.86 33.50
N LEU A 723 -31.86 3.00 33.80
CA LEU A 723 -30.62 3.42 34.48
C LEU A 723 -29.86 4.47 33.66
N VAL A 724 -29.81 4.30 32.34
CA VAL A 724 -29.21 5.27 31.41
C VAL A 724 -29.93 6.62 31.45
N ILE A 725 -31.26 6.62 31.39
CA ILE A 725 -32.06 7.86 31.45
C ILE A 725 -31.82 8.58 32.78
N ILE A 726 -31.87 7.86 33.90
CA ILE A 726 -31.65 8.43 35.23
C ILE A 726 -30.24 9.00 35.36
N SER A 727 -29.23 8.29 34.85
CA SER A 727 -27.82 8.74 34.92
C SER A 727 -27.61 10.07 34.19
N ASN A 728 -28.28 10.25 33.04
CA ASN A 728 -28.19 11.47 32.24
C ASN A 728 -29.12 12.60 32.70
N THR A 729 -30.12 12.30 33.53
CA THR A 729 -31.05 13.29 34.13
C THR A 729 -30.72 13.59 35.60
N ARG A 730 -29.52 13.23 36.05
CA ARG A 730 -29.10 13.31 37.47
C ARG A 730 -29.25 14.70 38.11
N HIS A 731 -29.04 15.78 37.34
CA HIS A 731 -29.15 17.17 37.83
C HIS A 731 -30.59 17.55 38.21
N LEU A 732 -31.57 16.79 37.72
CA LEU A 732 -33.00 16.97 38.00
C LEU A 732 -33.53 15.98 39.04
N CYS A 733 -32.73 15.00 39.47
CA CYS A 733 -33.19 13.91 40.33
C CYS A 733 -33.13 14.27 41.82
N ALA A 734 -34.21 13.96 42.56
CA ALA A 734 -34.21 14.06 44.02
C ALA A 734 -33.37 12.94 44.64
N PHE A 735 -32.43 13.31 45.52
CA PHE A 735 -31.48 12.37 46.15
C PHE A 735 -32.14 11.23 46.94
N SER A 736 -33.31 11.46 47.54
CA SER A 736 -34.06 10.44 48.29
C SER A 736 -34.63 9.30 47.41
N GLU A 737 -34.86 9.55 46.13
CA GLU A 737 -35.30 8.52 45.18
C GLU A 737 -34.11 7.71 44.62
N MET A 738 -32.93 8.34 44.47
CA MET A 738 -31.67 7.65 44.13
C MET A 738 -31.26 6.65 45.21
N GLU A 739 -31.39 7.01 46.48
CA GLU A 739 -31.11 6.11 47.61
C GLU A 739 -31.99 4.84 47.55
N LYS A 740 -33.31 5.02 47.43
CA LYS A 740 -34.27 3.90 47.32
C LYS A 740 -33.97 3.00 46.12
N LEU A 741 -33.65 3.59 44.97
CA LEU A 741 -33.29 2.81 43.78
C LEU A 741 -32.01 2.01 44.00
N THR A 742 -30.98 2.61 44.59
CA THR A 742 -29.69 1.95 44.89
C THR A 742 -29.88 0.73 45.78
N LEU A 743 -30.69 0.83 46.83
CA LEU A 743 -31.01 -0.30 47.71
C LEU A 743 -31.76 -1.43 46.97
N GLN A 744 -32.67 -1.08 46.05
CA GLN A 744 -33.38 -2.06 45.22
C GLN A 744 -32.46 -2.75 44.20
N LEU A 745 -31.49 -2.02 43.64
CA LEU A 745 -30.48 -2.56 42.73
C LEU A 745 -29.52 -3.49 43.47
N ARG A 746 -29.01 -3.11 44.65
CA ARG A 746 -28.22 -4.02 45.51
C ARG A 746 -28.95 -5.33 45.72
N THR A 747 -30.21 -5.25 46.15
CA THR A 747 -31.03 -6.43 46.37
C THR A 747 -31.19 -7.24 45.07
N LEU A 748 -31.43 -6.59 43.93
CA LEU A 748 -31.60 -7.29 42.64
C LEU A 748 -30.36 -8.10 42.24
N PHE A 749 -29.16 -7.55 42.36
CA PHE A 749 -27.93 -8.17 41.87
C PHE A 749 -27.23 -9.07 42.91
N VAL A 750 -27.41 -8.82 44.21
CA VAL A 750 -26.75 -9.59 45.28
C VAL A 750 -27.58 -10.83 45.69
N SER A 751 -28.90 -10.81 45.50
CA SER A 751 -29.81 -11.91 45.94
C SER A 751 -30.24 -12.89 44.84
N THR A 752 -29.75 -12.75 43.61
CA THR A 752 -30.16 -13.57 42.46
C THR A 752 -29.20 -14.74 42.17
N SER A 753 -29.76 -15.90 41.81
CA SER A 753 -29.02 -17.14 41.50
C SER A 753 -28.19 -17.02 40.20
N ASP A 754 -27.13 -17.83 40.06
CA ASP A 754 -26.16 -17.81 38.94
C ASP A 754 -26.76 -17.78 37.52
N LYS A 755 -27.88 -18.47 37.25
CA LYS A 755 -28.54 -18.42 35.92
C LYS A 755 -29.24 -17.08 35.63
N SER A 756 -29.79 -16.43 36.65
CA SER A 756 -30.40 -15.09 36.54
C SER A 756 -29.32 -14.00 36.38
N ASN A 757 -28.12 -14.26 36.89
CA ASN A 757 -26.97 -13.36 36.78
C ASN A 757 -26.48 -13.21 35.33
N ALA A 758 -26.68 -14.22 34.48
CA ALA A 758 -26.31 -14.14 33.07
C ALA A 758 -27.14 -13.09 32.31
N VAL A 759 -28.46 -13.01 32.54
CA VAL A 759 -29.33 -12.00 31.89
C VAL A 759 -29.12 -10.61 32.48
N LEU A 760 -28.98 -10.51 33.81
CA LEU A 760 -28.70 -9.24 34.49
C LEU A 760 -27.34 -8.64 34.12
N SER A 761 -26.39 -9.45 33.62
CA SER A 761 -25.09 -8.96 33.16
C SER A 761 -25.21 -7.88 32.08
N GLN A 762 -26.26 -7.92 31.25
CA GLN A 762 -26.55 -6.90 30.23
C GLN A 762 -26.82 -5.50 30.81
N CYS A 763 -27.16 -5.40 32.10
CA CYS A 763 -27.38 -4.14 32.78
C CYS A 763 -26.09 -3.53 33.35
N LYS A 764 -24.98 -4.29 33.42
CA LYS A 764 -23.73 -3.85 34.07
C LYS A 764 -23.11 -2.59 33.44
N PRO A 765 -23.11 -2.40 32.10
CA PRO A 765 -22.63 -1.14 31.50
C PRO A 765 -23.42 0.08 31.99
N SER A 766 -24.76 0.00 31.94
CA SER A 766 -25.66 1.06 32.40
C SER A 766 -25.57 1.26 33.92
N MET A 767 -25.33 0.18 34.67
CA MET A 767 -25.07 0.23 36.10
C MET A 767 -23.78 1.00 36.39
N ALA A 768 -22.69 0.75 35.66
CA ALA A 768 -21.45 1.49 35.84
C ALA A 768 -21.69 3.01 35.64
N SER A 769 -22.41 3.41 34.59
CA SER A 769 -22.80 4.81 34.40
C SER A 769 -23.62 5.36 35.58
N PHE A 770 -24.63 4.62 36.04
CA PHE A 770 -25.44 4.99 37.20
C PHE A 770 -24.60 5.15 38.48
N MET A 771 -23.71 4.20 38.76
CA MET A 771 -22.85 4.21 39.95
C MET A 771 -21.96 5.46 39.99
N SER A 772 -21.46 5.92 38.84
CA SER A 772 -20.65 7.15 38.77
C SER A 772 -21.43 8.39 39.27
N THR A 773 -22.75 8.41 39.11
CA THR A 773 -23.59 9.55 39.53
C THR A 773 -23.75 9.65 41.04
N LEU A 774 -23.54 8.54 41.76
CA LEU A 774 -23.64 8.49 43.22
C LEU A 774 -22.52 9.28 43.91
N GLY A 775 -21.46 9.66 43.20
CA GLY A 775 -20.38 10.48 43.75
C GLY A 775 -20.84 11.87 44.18
N HIS A 776 -21.98 12.35 43.69
CA HIS A 776 -22.58 13.63 44.08
C HIS A 776 -23.46 13.53 45.34
N LEU A 777 -23.65 12.34 45.91
CA LEU A 777 -24.40 12.16 47.15
C LEU A 777 -23.53 12.52 48.35
N ASN A 778 -24.02 13.41 49.20
CA ASN A 778 -23.43 13.66 50.52
C ASN A 778 -23.86 12.54 51.47
N VAL A 779 -23.15 11.41 51.45
CA VAL A 779 -23.40 10.29 52.37
C VAL A 779 -22.35 10.30 53.48
N THR A 780 -22.78 10.12 54.73
CA THR A 780 -21.89 9.93 55.87
C THR A 780 -21.37 8.50 55.90
N GLU A 781 -20.04 8.33 55.93
CA GLU A 781 -19.37 7.03 56.09
C GLU A 781 -19.70 6.42 57.45
N ASP A 782 -20.67 5.51 57.47
CA ASP A 782 -21.07 4.73 58.64
C ASP A 782 -21.32 3.27 58.21
N ASP A 783 -20.70 2.33 58.91
CA ASP A 783 -20.85 0.89 58.67
C ASP A 783 -22.28 0.40 58.94
N ALA A 784 -23.07 1.14 59.74
CA ALA A 784 -24.48 0.88 59.95
C ALA A 784 -25.39 1.43 58.85
N ASN A 785 -24.87 2.23 57.92
CA ASN A 785 -25.65 2.82 56.84
C ASN A 785 -25.87 1.80 55.70
N GLU A 786 -27.13 1.41 55.50
CA GLU A 786 -27.53 0.47 54.44
C GLU A 786 -27.18 0.98 53.03
N LEU A 787 -27.16 2.30 52.81
CA LEU A 787 -26.78 2.89 51.52
C LEU A 787 -25.27 2.76 51.26
N CYS A 788 -24.42 3.02 52.26
CA CYS A 788 -22.97 2.85 52.15
C CYS A 788 -22.60 1.42 51.76
N SER A 789 -23.17 0.45 52.48
CA SER A 789 -22.94 -0.97 52.18
C SER A 789 -23.51 -1.39 50.82
N ALA A 790 -24.63 -0.79 50.38
CA ALA A 790 -25.17 -1.03 49.04
C ALA A 790 -24.24 -0.56 47.93
N ILE A 791 -23.62 0.61 48.08
CA ILE A 791 -22.71 1.17 47.08
C ILE A 791 -21.42 0.33 47.00
N TRP A 792 -20.89 -0.12 48.14
CA TRP A 792 -19.74 -1.04 48.17
C TRP A 792 -20.03 -2.34 47.41
N ASP A 793 -21.13 -3.01 47.75
CA ASP A 793 -21.50 -4.29 47.12
C ASP A 793 -21.66 -4.16 45.59
N LEU A 794 -22.25 -3.05 45.12
CA LEU A 794 -22.44 -2.81 43.70
C LEU A 794 -21.13 -2.50 42.96
N TYR A 795 -20.20 -1.76 43.56
CA TYR A 795 -18.86 -1.59 42.97
C TYR A 795 -18.04 -2.89 43.01
N HIS A 796 -18.14 -3.68 44.08
CA HIS A 796 -17.54 -5.01 44.14
C HIS A 796 -18.04 -5.90 43.00
N LEU A 797 -19.34 -5.88 42.72
CA LEU A 797 -19.91 -6.61 41.59
C LEU A 797 -19.29 -6.19 40.25
N LEU A 798 -19.12 -4.89 40.00
CA LEU A 798 -18.57 -4.38 38.75
C LEU A 798 -17.07 -4.62 38.61
N LEU A 799 -16.30 -4.45 39.69
CA LEU A 799 -14.84 -4.60 39.68
C LEU A 799 -14.37 -6.07 39.68
N LYS A 800 -15.27 -7.03 39.94
CA LYS A 800 -15.02 -8.47 39.75
C LYS A 800 -15.13 -8.93 38.29
N GLU A 801 -15.67 -8.10 37.39
CA GLU A 801 -15.85 -8.47 35.99
C GLU A 801 -14.52 -8.71 35.29
N ARG A 802 -14.37 -9.86 34.62
CA ARG A 802 -13.14 -10.19 33.88
C ARG A 802 -13.19 -9.78 32.41
N HIS A 803 -14.35 -9.39 31.90
CA HIS A 803 -14.47 -8.91 30.54
C HIS A 803 -13.82 -7.52 30.44
N TRP A 804 -12.79 -7.39 29.58
CA TRP A 804 -11.98 -6.16 29.48
C TRP A 804 -12.84 -4.90 29.32
N ALA A 805 -13.83 -4.88 28.42
CA ALA A 805 -14.67 -3.69 28.24
C ALA A 805 -15.48 -3.32 29.49
N LEU A 806 -15.97 -4.31 30.26
CA LEU A 806 -16.76 -4.06 31.45
C LEU A 806 -15.90 -3.59 32.61
N ILE A 807 -14.72 -4.17 32.81
CA ILE A 807 -13.82 -3.72 33.87
C ILE A 807 -13.28 -2.32 33.59
N HIS A 808 -12.96 -1.98 32.34
CA HIS A 808 -12.56 -0.63 31.98
C HIS A 808 -13.69 0.39 32.21
N LEU A 809 -14.93 0.07 31.83
CA LEU A 809 -16.10 0.91 32.15
C LEU A 809 -16.31 1.06 33.67
N ALA A 810 -16.14 -0.01 34.43
CA ALA A 810 -16.24 0.01 35.88
C ALA A 810 -15.14 0.88 36.51
N MET A 811 -13.92 0.81 35.98
CA MET A 811 -12.78 1.61 36.43
C MET A 811 -12.97 3.09 36.12
N ASP A 812 -13.45 3.44 34.92
CA ASP A 812 -13.74 4.83 34.56
C ASP A 812 -14.85 5.41 35.46
N SER A 813 -15.95 4.66 35.64
CA SER A 813 -17.01 5.00 36.57
C SER A 813 -16.51 5.18 38.01
N PHE A 814 -15.67 4.27 38.49
CA PHE A 814 -15.09 4.34 39.82
C PHE A 814 -14.16 5.54 39.96
N GLY A 815 -13.34 5.85 38.94
CA GLY A 815 -12.51 7.05 38.89
C GLY A 815 -13.34 8.33 38.98
N TYR A 816 -14.44 8.40 38.23
CA TYR A 816 -15.37 9.53 38.27
C TYR A 816 -16.01 9.72 39.65
N PHE A 817 -16.47 8.62 40.26
CA PHE A 817 -17.05 8.58 41.61
C PHE A 817 -16.03 9.01 42.67
N ALA A 818 -14.85 8.38 42.67
CA ALA A 818 -13.76 8.64 43.61
C ALA A 818 -13.31 10.11 43.61
N ALA A 819 -13.34 10.77 42.45
CA ALA A 819 -12.97 12.17 42.31
C ALA A 819 -13.99 13.16 42.90
N ARG A 820 -15.23 12.73 43.18
CA ARG A 820 -16.36 13.62 43.53
C ARG A 820 -17.06 13.28 44.84
N THR A 821 -16.79 12.10 45.36
CA THR A 821 -17.41 11.56 46.57
C THR A 821 -16.86 12.18 47.85
N SER A 822 -17.66 12.20 48.92
CA SER A 822 -17.24 12.59 50.28
C SER A 822 -16.53 11.47 51.05
N PHE A 823 -16.45 10.26 50.46
CA PHE A 823 -15.84 9.09 51.09
C PHE A 823 -14.32 9.21 51.16
N THR A 824 -13.74 8.87 52.31
CA THR A 824 -12.30 8.91 52.56
C THR A 824 -11.64 7.52 52.44
N GLN A 825 -12.42 6.44 52.62
CA GLN A 825 -11.91 5.07 52.61
C GLN A 825 -12.19 4.36 51.28
N LEU A 826 -11.71 4.93 50.18
CA LEU A 826 -11.96 4.42 48.81
C LEU A 826 -11.51 2.96 48.58
N TRP A 827 -10.52 2.48 49.35
CA TRP A 827 -10.05 1.09 49.27
C TRP A 827 -11.16 0.07 49.60
N ARG A 828 -12.16 0.42 50.41
CA ARG A 828 -13.29 -0.47 50.75
C ARG A 828 -14.18 -0.82 49.56
N PHE A 829 -14.14 -0.02 48.49
CA PHE A 829 -14.92 -0.23 47.28
C PHE A 829 -14.28 -1.25 46.33
N VAL A 830 -13.08 -1.73 46.65
CA VAL A 830 -12.35 -2.72 45.85
C VAL A 830 -12.48 -4.08 46.53
N PRO A 831 -13.00 -5.11 45.85
CA PRO A 831 -13.06 -6.45 46.41
C PRO A 831 -11.69 -7.14 46.34
N GLY A 832 -11.39 -8.04 47.28
CA GLY A 832 -10.11 -8.77 47.30
C GLY A 832 -9.85 -9.65 46.06
N ASP A 833 -10.91 -10.02 45.32
CA ASP A 833 -10.89 -10.78 44.06
C ASP A 833 -11.18 -9.91 42.82
N ALA A 834 -10.84 -8.62 42.86
CA ALA A 834 -10.98 -7.71 41.71
C ALA A 834 -10.26 -8.22 40.46
N ALA A 835 -10.80 -7.93 39.27
CA ALA A 835 -10.26 -8.50 38.03
C ALA A 835 -8.82 -8.08 37.73
N LEU A 836 -8.42 -6.85 38.10
CA LEU A 836 -7.04 -6.38 37.94
C LEU A 836 -6.07 -6.94 38.97
N SER A 837 -6.54 -7.53 40.07
CA SER A 837 -5.65 -8.25 40.98
C SER A 837 -5.33 -9.65 40.46
N TYR A 838 -5.92 -10.11 39.35
CA TYR A 838 -5.66 -11.44 38.80
C TYR A 838 -4.49 -11.42 37.81
N ASN A 839 -3.35 -12.00 38.18
CA ASN A 839 -2.24 -12.20 37.25
C ASN A 839 -2.45 -13.49 36.43
N ALA A 840 -2.75 -13.34 35.14
CA ALA A 840 -3.01 -14.47 34.24
C ALA A 840 -1.80 -15.42 34.05
N SER A 841 -0.57 -14.93 34.25
CA SER A 841 0.66 -15.73 34.09
C SER A 841 1.02 -16.55 35.33
N THR A 842 0.64 -16.10 36.52
CA THR A 842 0.96 -16.77 37.80
C THR A 842 -0.25 -17.42 38.47
N GLY A 843 -1.47 -17.08 38.04
CA GLY A 843 -2.72 -17.59 38.60
C GLY A 843 -3.03 -17.15 40.03
N MET A 844 -2.27 -16.22 40.59
CA MET A 844 -2.44 -15.73 41.96
C MET A 844 -3.07 -14.33 41.98
N SER A 845 -3.96 -14.10 42.96
CA SER A 845 -4.51 -12.78 43.25
C SER A 845 -3.47 -11.90 43.95
N ILE A 846 -3.25 -10.70 43.44
CA ILE A 846 -2.42 -9.67 44.06
C ILE A 846 -3.21 -9.03 45.23
N ASP A 847 -2.52 -8.53 46.24
CA ASP A 847 -3.13 -7.82 47.36
C ASP A 847 -3.76 -6.46 46.96
N GLU A 848 -4.44 -5.80 47.89
CA GLU A 848 -5.11 -4.51 47.68
C GLU A 848 -4.16 -3.42 47.13
N ASN A 849 -2.88 -3.44 47.54
CA ASN A 849 -1.86 -2.52 47.05
C ASN A 849 -1.51 -2.78 45.57
N GLY A 850 -1.49 -4.03 45.15
CA GLY A 850 -1.30 -4.39 43.74
C GLY A 850 -2.43 -3.95 42.84
N PHE A 851 -3.70 -4.05 43.29
CA PHE A 851 -4.82 -3.49 42.53
C PHE A 851 -4.66 -1.98 42.33
N MET A 852 -4.32 -1.24 43.38
CA MET A 852 -4.14 0.22 43.29
C MET A 852 -2.95 0.60 42.39
N LEU A 853 -1.89 -0.21 42.36
CA LEU A 853 -0.78 -0.04 41.42
C LEU A 853 -1.19 -0.29 39.96
N GLU A 854 -1.98 -1.33 39.70
CA GLU A 854 -2.51 -1.64 38.36
C GLU A 854 -3.55 -0.61 37.90
N LEU A 855 -4.45 -0.16 38.77
CA LEU A 855 -5.38 0.94 38.50
C LEU A 855 -4.61 2.23 38.18
N ARG A 856 -3.56 2.54 38.94
CA ARG A 856 -2.69 3.68 38.65
C ARG A 856 -1.96 3.51 37.32
N ALA A 857 -1.41 2.34 37.04
CA ALA A 857 -0.72 2.04 35.79
C ALA A 857 -1.68 2.12 34.59
N TYR A 858 -2.93 1.69 34.75
CA TYR A 858 -4.00 1.83 33.77
C TYR A 858 -4.31 3.31 33.47
N LEU A 859 -4.61 4.09 34.51
CA LEU A 859 -4.90 5.53 34.38
C LEU A 859 -3.69 6.31 33.83
N GLN A 860 -2.47 5.86 34.10
CA GLN A 860 -1.24 6.47 33.58
C GLN A 860 -0.91 6.00 32.15
N LYS A 861 -1.20 4.75 31.77
CA LYS A 861 -1.03 4.22 30.41
C LYS A 861 -1.96 4.89 29.41
N GLU A 862 -3.19 5.21 29.82
CA GLU A 862 -4.13 5.97 28.99
C GLU A 862 -3.59 7.37 28.64
N VAL A 863 -2.72 7.93 29.50
CA VAL A 863 -2.01 9.20 29.28
C VAL A 863 -0.64 9.00 28.57
N ALA A 864 -0.10 7.78 28.50
CA ALA A 864 1.28 7.49 28.07
C ALA A 864 1.41 6.71 26.74
N LEU A 865 0.37 6.67 25.90
CA LEU A 865 0.35 6.06 24.56
C LEU A 865 1.24 6.80 23.51
N HIS A 866 2.47 7.16 23.87
CA HIS A 866 3.43 7.89 23.03
C HIS A 866 4.71 7.11 22.70
N THR A 867 4.71 5.78 22.87
CA THR A 867 5.83 4.95 22.37
C THR A 867 5.48 4.42 20.98
N ASP A 868 6.02 5.08 19.96
CA ASP A 868 5.75 4.86 18.53
C ASP A 868 6.20 3.50 17.97
N LYS A 869 6.77 2.60 18.78
CA LYS A 869 7.37 1.35 18.29
C LYS A 869 6.90 0.12 19.04
N TRP A 870 6.32 -0.81 18.29
CA TRP A 870 5.87 -2.11 18.78
C TRP A 870 7.08 -3.02 19.03
N SER A 871 7.02 -3.81 20.10
CA SER A 871 7.99 -4.88 20.37
C SER A 871 7.75 -6.09 19.47
N GLU A 872 8.78 -6.93 19.29
CA GLU A 872 8.69 -8.16 18.48
C GLU A 872 7.55 -9.07 18.95
N GLU A 873 7.32 -9.14 20.26
CA GLU A 873 6.22 -9.92 20.85
C GLU A 873 4.84 -9.36 20.45
N GLN A 874 4.68 -8.03 20.43
CA GLN A 874 3.43 -7.41 20.00
C GLN A 874 3.20 -7.60 18.49
N ILE A 875 4.25 -7.59 17.67
CA ILE A 875 4.15 -7.89 16.24
C ILE A 875 3.72 -9.36 16.02
N ARG A 876 4.26 -10.31 16.80
CA ARG A 876 3.82 -11.71 16.76
C ARG A 876 2.35 -11.88 17.13
N LEU A 877 1.86 -11.13 18.11
CA LEU A 877 0.44 -11.10 18.47
C LEU A 877 -0.41 -10.61 17.29
N LEU A 878 0.00 -9.54 16.59
CA LEU A 878 -0.69 -9.06 15.39
C LEU A 878 -0.73 -10.11 14.27
N VAL A 879 0.36 -10.87 14.05
CA VAL A 879 0.36 -11.97 13.08
C VAL A 879 -0.66 -13.04 13.46
N SER A 880 -0.74 -13.38 14.76
CA SER A 880 -1.71 -14.36 15.26
C SER A 880 -3.16 -13.88 15.10
N GLU A 881 -3.41 -12.58 15.33
CA GLU A 881 -4.70 -11.93 15.13
C GLU A 881 -5.07 -11.91 13.63
N GLY A 882 -4.15 -11.49 12.76
CA GLY A 882 -4.34 -11.48 11.31
C GLY A 882 -4.69 -12.87 10.78
N ARG A 883 -4.05 -13.93 11.29
CA ARG A 883 -4.39 -15.32 10.94
C ARG A 883 -5.82 -15.69 11.33
N ALA A 884 -6.27 -15.25 12.51
CA ALA A 884 -7.64 -15.50 12.97
C ALA A 884 -8.67 -14.72 12.14
N LEU A 885 -8.37 -13.46 11.82
CA LEU A 885 -9.21 -12.62 10.96
C LEU A 885 -9.31 -13.17 9.54
N LYS A 886 -8.20 -13.63 8.95
CA LYS A 886 -8.19 -14.26 7.63
C LYS A 886 -9.14 -15.46 7.56
N LYS A 887 -9.06 -16.35 8.55
CA LYS A 887 -9.98 -17.51 8.65
C LYS A 887 -11.44 -17.10 8.77
N LEU A 888 -11.72 -15.98 9.44
CA LEU A 888 -13.08 -15.44 9.55
C LEU A 888 -13.59 -14.93 8.20
N VAL A 889 -12.74 -14.25 7.42
CA VAL A 889 -13.08 -13.83 6.04
C VAL A 889 -13.38 -15.06 5.17
N GLU A 890 -12.50 -16.07 5.19
CA GLU A 890 -12.68 -17.32 4.46
C GLU A 890 -14.02 -18.01 4.83
N ALA A 891 -14.34 -18.09 6.13
CA ALA A 891 -15.59 -18.66 6.61
C ALA A 891 -16.85 -17.85 6.22
N CYS A 892 -16.73 -16.54 6.02
CA CYS A 892 -17.82 -15.71 5.53
C CYS A 892 -18.02 -15.83 4.01
N CYS A 893 -16.97 -16.21 3.27
CA CYS A 893 -17.03 -16.44 1.82
C CYS A 893 -17.52 -17.85 1.46
N GLU A 894 -17.35 -18.83 2.36
CA GLU A 894 -17.93 -20.17 2.22
C GLU A 894 -19.45 -20.14 2.46
N ILE A 895 -20.24 -20.39 1.42
CA ILE A 895 -21.68 -20.64 1.56
C ILE A 895 -21.84 -21.85 2.50
N PRO A 896 -22.62 -21.78 3.59
CA PRO A 896 -22.80 -22.91 4.48
C PRO A 896 -23.46 -24.06 3.71
N VAL A 897 -22.69 -25.09 3.38
CA VAL A 897 -23.26 -26.38 3.00
C VAL A 897 -23.96 -26.90 4.25
N VAL A 898 -25.29 -26.94 4.20
CA VAL A 898 -26.14 -27.47 5.27
C VAL A 898 -25.59 -28.83 5.69
N ALA A 899 -25.04 -28.91 6.91
CA ALA A 899 -24.62 -30.18 7.49
C ALA A 899 -25.85 -31.09 7.54
N GLU A 900 -25.84 -32.18 6.78
CA GLU A 900 -26.88 -33.20 6.90
C GLU A 900 -26.93 -33.67 8.36
N PRO A 901 -28.11 -33.71 9.00
CA PRO A 901 -28.23 -34.22 10.35
C PRO A 901 -27.79 -35.68 10.37
N GLU A 902 -26.90 -36.04 11.31
CA GLU A 902 -26.43 -37.40 11.56
C GLU A 902 -27.60 -38.38 11.55
N LYS A 903 -27.70 -39.19 10.49
CA LYS A 903 -28.64 -40.31 10.44
C LYS A 903 -28.04 -41.49 11.18
N ALA A 904 -28.71 -41.89 12.25
CA ALA A 904 -28.52 -43.18 12.91
C ALA A 904 -28.53 -44.34 11.90
N PRO A 905 -27.79 -45.43 12.16
CA PRO A 905 -27.52 -46.46 11.16
C PRO A 905 -28.76 -47.34 10.96
N VAL A 906 -29.29 -47.37 9.74
CA VAL A 906 -30.24 -48.39 9.29
C VAL A 906 -29.65 -49.13 8.10
N ALA A 907 -29.75 -50.45 8.20
CA ALA A 907 -29.09 -51.46 7.40
C ALA A 907 -29.37 -51.38 5.88
N LYS A 908 -28.40 -51.91 5.13
CA LYS A 908 -28.39 -52.11 3.68
C LYS A 908 -29.69 -52.77 3.17
N ASP A 909 -30.19 -52.26 2.05
CA ASP A 909 -30.57 -53.12 0.94
C ASP A 909 -30.44 -52.40 -0.41
N ALA A 910 -29.86 -53.13 -1.37
CA ALA A 910 -29.59 -52.68 -2.72
C ALA A 910 -30.81 -52.92 -3.62
N SER A 911 -31.26 -51.89 -4.34
CA SER A 911 -31.84 -52.09 -5.67
C SER A 911 -31.75 -50.82 -6.51
N THR A 912 -31.11 -50.96 -7.66
CA THR A 912 -30.98 -50.01 -8.75
C THR A 912 -32.35 -49.73 -9.38
N LYS A 913 -32.86 -48.50 -9.21
CA LYS A 913 -33.85 -47.89 -10.11
C LYS A 913 -33.50 -46.41 -10.29
N LYS A 914 -33.43 -45.98 -11.56
CA LYS A 914 -33.23 -44.59 -12.02
C LYS A 914 -34.06 -43.62 -11.15
N ARG A 915 -33.40 -42.71 -10.43
CA ARG A 915 -34.06 -41.64 -9.68
C ARG A 915 -34.37 -40.48 -10.61
N LYS A 916 -35.62 -40.04 -10.63
CA LYS A 916 -36.02 -38.67 -10.99
C LYS A 916 -35.33 -37.70 -10.03
N MET A 917 -35.05 -36.49 -10.53
CA MET A 917 -34.50 -35.37 -9.77
C MET A 917 -35.31 -35.14 -8.48
N PRO A 918 -34.69 -34.83 -7.32
CA PRO A 918 -35.42 -34.59 -6.08
C PRO A 918 -36.32 -33.35 -6.20
N ASP A 919 -37.57 -33.46 -5.76
CA ASP A 919 -38.61 -32.42 -5.85
C ASP A 919 -38.17 -31.04 -5.32
N GLY A 920 -37.19 -31.00 -4.40
CA GLY A 920 -36.64 -29.76 -3.85
C GLY A 920 -35.86 -28.87 -4.83
N ILE A 921 -35.27 -29.42 -5.89
CA ILE A 921 -34.58 -28.60 -6.92
C ILE A 921 -35.62 -27.93 -7.82
N CYS A 922 -36.69 -28.64 -8.19
CA CYS A 922 -37.80 -28.06 -8.95
C CYS A 922 -38.54 -26.99 -8.12
N GLU A 923 -38.73 -27.23 -6.82
CA GLU A 923 -39.32 -26.26 -5.90
C GLU A 923 -38.42 -25.04 -5.70
N GLY A 924 -37.11 -25.25 -5.52
CA GLY A 924 -36.12 -24.18 -5.48
C GLY A 924 -36.08 -23.36 -6.78
N MET A 925 -36.24 -24.02 -7.93
CA MET A 925 -36.29 -23.37 -9.24
C MET A 925 -37.56 -22.53 -9.43
N ALA A 926 -38.71 -23.06 -9.01
CA ALA A 926 -39.97 -22.33 -9.01
C ALA A 926 -39.92 -21.13 -8.06
N MET A 927 -39.28 -21.26 -6.90
CA MET A 927 -39.05 -20.14 -5.96
C MET A 927 -38.15 -19.07 -6.56
N LEU A 928 -37.07 -19.45 -7.27
CA LEU A 928 -36.18 -18.51 -7.95
C LEU A 928 -36.90 -17.74 -9.06
N GLN A 929 -37.65 -18.44 -9.92
CA GLN A 929 -38.44 -17.83 -10.99
C GLN A 929 -39.54 -16.92 -10.45
N ASN A 930 -40.24 -17.34 -9.38
CA ASN A 930 -41.24 -16.52 -8.72
C ASN A 930 -40.62 -15.29 -8.04
N GLY A 931 -39.46 -15.44 -7.39
CA GLY A 931 -38.70 -14.35 -6.79
C GLY A 931 -38.26 -13.31 -7.82
N LEU A 932 -37.75 -13.74 -8.97
CA LEU A 932 -37.42 -12.85 -10.10
C LEU A 932 -38.65 -12.11 -10.64
N LYS A 933 -39.79 -12.80 -10.77
CA LYS A 933 -41.04 -12.18 -11.21
C LYS A 933 -41.56 -11.14 -10.21
N VAL A 934 -41.43 -11.39 -8.91
CA VAL A 934 -41.78 -10.44 -7.84
C VAL A 934 -40.84 -9.23 -7.84
N MET A 935 -39.52 -9.44 -8.00
CA MET A 935 -38.55 -8.34 -8.13
C MET A 935 -38.90 -7.46 -9.33
N ARG A 936 -39.16 -8.05 -10.50
CA ARG A 936 -39.56 -7.32 -11.71
C ARG A 936 -40.88 -6.55 -11.52
N GLY A 937 -41.85 -7.13 -10.80
CA GLY A 937 -43.10 -6.47 -10.44
C GLY A 937 -42.88 -5.27 -9.50
N ALA A 938 -42.00 -5.41 -8.50
CA ALA A 938 -41.65 -4.34 -7.57
C ALA A 938 -40.95 -3.15 -8.24
N PHE A 939 -40.19 -3.40 -9.33
CA PHE A 939 -39.63 -2.33 -10.17
C PHE A 939 -40.63 -1.72 -11.18
N GLY A 940 -41.83 -2.30 -11.30
CA GLY A 940 -42.90 -1.83 -12.19
C GLY A 940 -43.87 -0.82 -11.56
N GLU A 941 -43.99 -0.82 -10.23
CA GLU A 941 -44.93 0.03 -9.47
C GLU A 941 -44.18 1.16 -8.72
N GLY A 942 -44.16 2.37 -9.30
CA GLY A 942 -43.77 3.64 -8.64
C GLY A 942 -42.28 4.04 -8.71
N ASP A 943 -42.03 5.37 -8.68
CA ASP A 943 -40.81 6.23 -8.53
C ASP A 943 -39.37 5.76 -8.83
N PHE A 944 -39.14 4.52 -9.30
CA PHE A 944 -37.83 3.93 -9.54
C PHE A 944 -37.44 3.88 -11.03
N ALA A 945 -37.92 4.83 -11.84
CA ALA A 945 -37.70 4.83 -13.29
C ALA A 945 -36.21 4.82 -13.68
N ASP A 946 -35.35 5.53 -12.93
CA ASP A 946 -33.90 5.57 -13.16
C ASP A 946 -33.17 4.27 -12.77
N LEU A 947 -33.63 3.60 -11.71
CA LEU A 947 -33.08 2.29 -11.30
C LEU A 947 -33.52 1.16 -12.25
N LYS A 948 -34.70 1.29 -12.85
CA LYS A 948 -35.24 0.31 -13.79
C LYS A 948 -34.30 0.11 -14.98
N ASP A 949 -33.77 1.19 -15.57
CA ASP A 949 -32.86 1.08 -16.71
C ASP A 949 -31.46 0.55 -16.31
N ARG A 950 -30.95 0.93 -15.13
CA ARG A 950 -29.66 0.42 -14.60
C ARG A 950 -29.70 -1.08 -14.27
N PHE A 951 -30.78 -1.57 -13.65
CA PHE A 951 -30.88 -2.97 -13.21
C PHE A 951 -31.53 -3.88 -14.25
N ALA A 952 -32.22 -3.36 -15.28
CA ALA A 952 -32.85 -4.17 -16.32
C ALA A 952 -31.85 -5.11 -17.03
N ALA A 953 -30.64 -4.65 -17.33
CA ALA A 953 -29.61 -5.48 -17.96
C ALA A 953 -29.14 -6.61 -17.04
N HIS A 954 -29.03 -6.35 -15.73
CA HIS A 954 -28.63 -7.36 -14.75
C HIS A 954 -29.76 -8.35 -14.45
N LEU A 955 -31.01 -7.89 -14.35
CA LEU A 955 -32.18 -8.75 -14.19
C LEU A 955 -32.37 -9.64 -15.43
N SER A 956 -32.21 -9.10 -16.64
CA SER A 956 -32.31 -9.88 -17.89
C SER A 956 -31.24 -10.96 -17.96
N ARG A 957 -29.98 -10.65 -17.58
CA ARG A 957 -28.91 -11.67 -17.53
C ARG A 957 -29.17 -12.75 -16.48
N LEU A 958 -29.75 -12.37 -15.34
CA LEU A 958 -30.14 -13.32 -14.30
C LEU A 958 -31.32 -14.19 -14.75
N GLU A 959 -32.30 -13.61 -15.45
CA GLU A 959 -33.40 -14.36 -16.09
C GLU A 959 -32.90 -15.31 -17.17
N ASP A 960 -31.92 -14.89 -17.98
CA ASP A 960 -31.30 -15.74 -19.00
C ASP A 960 -30.52 -16.89 -18.35
N ALA A 961 -29.75 -16.63 -17.29
CA ALA A 961 -29.02 -17.66 -16.55
C ALA A 961 -29.98 -18.66 -15.88
N VAL A 962 -31.05 -18.16 -15.25
CA VAL A 962 -32.10 -19.01 -14.65
C VAL A 962 -32.85 -19.79 -15.74
N SER A 963 -33.11 -19.20 -16.91
CA SER A 963 -33.73 -19.90 -18.03
C SER A 963 -32.81 -20.96 -18.65
N GLN A 964 -31.51 -20.71 -18.72
CA GLN A 964 -30.51 -21.70 -19.16
C GLN A 964 -30.42 -22.87 -18.19
N ILE A 965 -30.42 -22.60 -16.88
CA ILE A 965 -30.44 -23.63 -15.83
C ILE A 965 -31.76 -24.42 -15.87
N ALA A 966 -32.89 -23.76 -16.17
CA ALA A 966 -34.17 -24.44 -16.38
C ALA A 966 -34.14 -25.33 -17.64
N SER A 967 -33.52 -24.89 -18.74
CA SER A 967 -33.40 -25.72 -19.95
C SER A 967 -32.48 -26.91 -19.77
N LEU A 968 -31.44 -26.79 -18.94
CA LEU A 968 -30.57 -27.91 -18.55
C LEU A 968 -31.31 -28.94 -17.69
N SER A 969 -32.37 -28.52 -16.98
CA SER A 969 -33.27 -29.42 -16.23
C SER A 969 -34.22 -30.21 -17.12
N ASP A 970 -34.50 -29.75 -18.35
CA ASP A 970 -35.39 -30.44 -19.30
C ASP A 970 -34.64 -31.44 -20.21
N GLU A 971 -33.31 -31.35 -20.28
CA GLU A 971 -32.43 -32.27 -21.05
C GLU A 971 -31.82 -33.43 -20.23
N ILE A 972 -32.12 -33.53 -18.93
CA ILE A 972 -31.69 -34.61 -18.00
C ILE A 972 -32.90 -35.46 -17.60
#